data_AF-A0AAE4EUL6-F1
#
_entry.id   AF-A0AAE4EUL6-F1
#
_cell.length_a   1.000
_cell.length_b   1.000
_cell.length_c   1.000
_cell.angle_alpha   90.00
_cell.angle_beta   90.00
_cell.angle_gamma   90.00
#
_symmetry.space_group_name_H-M   'P 1'
#
loop_
_entity.id
_entity.type
_entity.pdbx_description
1 polymer ?
#
loop_
_entity_poly.entity_id
_entity_poly.type
_entity_poly.pdbx_seq_one_letter_code
_entity_poly.pdbx_strand_id
1 'polypeptide(L)'
;MTAVTELADEFVEALFAADPLTPALLGIRPAEPGLADLSAEAERAFRARLVAFLERARALEPDSAEDRVTREVLITTAENRIASIDSRLVEFAVTDLSIGPAAGLLMALPMTTVTAGEAAEAQLGRLAAIPVYLRQAARRHAEGIADGLLPVAHLVDAAVAHLDRYLADPAADPLRRQPAPDEEFERRREELLTDVVRPAFAEYREFLIAEVKPHGRPADRPGVSWLPGGAETYTGLARMHTTTGLSPEELHRIGLDTIEALAAEYRELGLKVFGTDDLAAIFERLRTDPGLRWRSADELLETARTAVARATAEAPKWFGRIPEQQCTVEAVPAEVAPGAPAAYYLRPAGDGSRPGIYFANTHEATERLRHMAETTAFHEAVPGHHFQLSIAQGLTELPLLRRIGMFNAYVEGWGLYSERLAEEMGLYSDDVARLGMLAGDSLRAGRLVVDTGLHALGWSRQQAVDYLLEHTPEARPEIESEVDRYIAWPGQALGYMVGRREIQRARARASQRLGSRFDVRAFHDLVLAGGQLPLSVLATVVDEWVAGHGDTVDGLASELVELSFEQEPLHPSVLGLPGDHDRLGDQTRAAQERFRAAYRALADRARALATEGLTPEEAVTREVVIAAAEVEADRLGARSADLGVSDGLTAPALGLLMYLPYYALDDEKKARGYLARLAAIEPFLADLAERQRESLAEGLVPPAYLARVGIEYIDRYLAAADTDPLKVSTTAAVEGFETERDRLLAEVVHPAYARYRDFLRDEVEPVGRPETAPGISHVPGGAERYAALIRAETTTERTAQELHETGLALIGKLAEEYRELGAKVFGTTELGEIFERLRTDPALRWRDGEELLSAARDAIARAEAVAPRWFSRIPAEKCEVAPVPEADAASGTIAYYLQPSLDGTRPGTYYANTFEAEKRPRFTSEAIAF
;
A
#
# COMPACT_ATOMS: atom_id res chain seq x y z
N MET A 1 -10.86 -27.97 -23.46
CA MET A 1 -9.76 -27.75 -22.52
C MET A 1 -8.75 -26.90 -23.25
N THR A 2 -8.29 -25.80 -22.65
CA THR A 2 -7.31 -24.88 -23.26
C THR A 2 -5.90 -25.38 -22.95
N ALA A 3 -4.89 -24.94 -23.69
CA ALA A 3 -3.50 -25.34 -23.44
C ALA A 3 -3.04 -24.94 -22.02
N VAL A 4 -3.56 -23.83 -21.49
CA VAL A 4 -3.31 -23.39 -20.12
C VAL A 4 -3.94 -24.33 -19.10
N THR A 5 -5.18 -24.75 -19.31
CA THR A 5 -5.87 -25.69 -18.40
C THR A 5 -5.16 -27.04 -18.39
N GLU A 6 -4.77 -27.56 -19.56
CA GLU A 6 -4.00 -28.81 -19.67
C GLU A 6 -2.67 -28.73 -18.90
N LEU A 7 -1.95 -27.61 -19.03
CA LEU A 7 -0.70 -27.40 -18.29
C LEU A 7 -0.93 -27.30 -16.78
N ALA A 8 -2.03 -26.66 -16.35
CA ALA A 8 -2.39 -26.56 -14.94
C ALA A 8 -2.71 -27.93 -14.33
N ASP A 9 -3.41 -28.81 -15.06
CA ASP A 9 -3.69 -30.17 -14.63
C ASP A 9 -2.40 -31.00 -14.51
N GLU A 10 -1.52 -30.94 -15.52
CA GLU A 10 -0.19 -31.58 -15.45
C GLU A 10 0.63 -31.08 -14.25
N PHE A 11 0.54 -29.78 -13.95
CA PHE A 11 1.25 -29.15 -12.84
C PHE A 11 0.71 -29.64 -11.49
N VAL A 12 -0.61 -29.77 -11.34
CA VAL A 12 -1.22 -30.34 -10.12
C VAL A 12 -0.80 -31.80 -9.91
N GLU A 13 -0.74 -32.62 -10.96
CA GLU A 13 -0.21 -33.99 -10.83
C GLU A 13 1.25 -33.99 -10.38
N ALA A 14 2.06 -33.05 -10.85
CA ALA A 14 3.44 -32.92 -10.40
C ALA A 14 3.54 -32.50 -8.92
N LEU A 15 2.65 -31.61 -8.45
CA LEU A 15 2.57 -31.22 -7.04
C LEU A 15 2.17 -32.42 -6.16
N PHE A 16 1.13 -33.17 -6.56
CA PHE A 16 0.67 -34.35 -5.82
C PHE A 16 1.71 -35.47 -5.83
N ALA A 17 2.46 -35.66 -6.90
CA ALA A 17 3.55 -36.64 -6.93
C ALA A 17 4.71 -36.25 -5.99
N ALA A 18 4.97 -34.95 -5.81
CA ALA A 18 6.01 -34.47 -4.90
C ALA A 18 5.57 -34.48 -3.43
N ASP A 19 4.28 -34.31 -3.17
CA ASP A 19 3.66 -34.42 -1.84
C ASP A 19 2.35 -35.22 -1.88
N PRO A 20 2.44 -36.57 -1.84
CA PRO A 20 1.29 -37.46 -1.96
C PRO A 20 0.32 -37.39 -0.76
N LEU A 21 0.74 -36.76 0.34
CA LEU A 21 -0.13 -36.59 1.51
C LEU A 21 -1.18 -35.48 1.28
N THR A 22 -0.81 -34.41 0.57
CA THR A 22 -1.71 -33.28 0.27
C THR A 22 -3.05 -33.69 -0.36
N PRO A 23 -3.13 -34.45 -1.48
CA PRO A 23 -4.42 -34.82 -2.06
C PRO A 23 -5.27 -35.72 -1.15
N ALA A 24 -4.65 -36.48 -0.24
CA ALA A 24 -5.36 -37.26 0.76
C ALA A 24 -5.94 -36.37 1.88
N LEU A 25 -5.18 -35.37 2.35
CA LEU A 25 -5.64 -34.37 3.32
C LEU A 25 -6.81 -33.54 2.81
N LEU A 26 -6.77 -33.20 1.52
CA LEU A 26 -7.83 -32.44 0.85
C LEU A 26 -9.09 -33.29 0.55
N GLY A 27 -9.02 -34.61 0.76
CA GLY A 27 -10.11 -35.54 0.43
C GLY A 27 -10.32 -35.73 -1.08
N ILE A 28 -9.34 -35.35 -1.91
CA ILE A 28 -9.40 -35.47 -3.38
C ILE A 28 -9.03 -36.89 -3.80
N ARG A 29 -7.96 -37.44 -3.21
CA ARG A 29 -7.52 -38.83 -3.38
C ARG A 29 -7.19 -39.45 -2.02
N PRO A 30 -8.20 -39.86 -1.22
CA PRO A 30 -7.96 -40.42 0.11
C PRO A 30 -7.02 -41.64 0.10
N ALA A 31 -7.03 -42.41 -0.99
CA ALA A 31 -6.19 -43.59 -1.20
C ALA A 31 -4.79 -43.31 -1.79
N GLU A 32 -4.36 -42.05 -1.95
CA GLU A 32 -3.04 -41.71 -2.50
C GLU A 32 -1.90 -42.26 -1.59
N PRO A 33 -1.08 -43.21 -2.04
CA PRO A 33 -0.12 -43.86 -1.16
C PRO A 33 1.16 -43.03 -0.94
N GLY A 34 1.81 -43.23 0.21
CA GLY A 34 3.17 -42.75 0.46
C GLY A 34 3.29 -41.38 1.13
N LEU A 35 4.53 -41.00 1.40
CA LEU A 35 4.95 -39.71 1.96
C LEU A 35 5.93 -39.04 0.99
N ALA A 36 6.15 -37.74 1.14
CA ALA A 36 7.13 -37.01 0.33
C ALA A 36 8.55 -37.59 0.48
N ASP A 37 9.31 -37.63 -0.62
CA ASP A 37 10.73 -37.97 -0.62
C ASP A 37 11.55 -36.70 -0.30
N LEU A 38 12.10 -36.63 0.91
CA LEU A 38 12.88 -35.47 1.37
C LEU A 38 14.34 -35.50 0.91
N SER A 39 14.74 -36.47 0.07
CA SER A 39 16.12 -36.51 -0.43
C SER A 39 16.44 -35.29 -1.30
N ALA A 40 17.68 -34.81 -1.21
CA ALA A 40 18.15 -33.69 -2.03
C ALA A 40 18.05 -33.98 -3.54
N GLU A 41 18.06 -35.26 -3.95
CA GLU A 41 17.88 -35.66 -5.35
C GLU A 41 16.43 -35.48 -5.83
N ALA A 42 15.46 -35.93 -5.03
CA ALA A 42 14.04 -35.73 -5.33
C ALA A 42 13.69 -34.23 -5.37
N GLU A 43 14.20 -33.45 -4.41
CA GLU A 43 13.99 -32.00 -4.35
C GLU A 43 14.57 -31.28 -5.58
N ARG A 44 15.81 -31.61 -6.00
CA ARG A 44 16.42 -31.05 -7.22
C ARG A 44 15.64 -31.44 -8.48
N ALA A 45 15.22 -32.70 -8.59
CA ALA A 45 14.43 -33.16 -9.73
C ALA A 45 13.07 -32.43 -9.81
N PHE A 46 12.41 -32.26 -8.67
CA PHE A 46 11.15 -31.53 -8.61
C PHE A 46 11.33 -30.04 -8.93
N ARG A 47 12.36 -29.39 -8.38
CA ARG A 47 12.73 -28.02 -8.74
C ARG A 47 12.93 -27.85 -10.25
N ALA A 48 13.64 -28.77 -10.90
CA ALA A 48 13.85 -28.74 -12.34
C ALA A 48 12.53 -28.87 -13.12
N ARG A 49 11.59 -29.71 -12.65
CA ARG A 49 10.25 -29.78 -13.23
C ARG A 49 9.48 -28.47 -13.07
N LEU A 50 9.55 -27.82 -11.91
CA LEU A 50 8.89 -26.52 -11.67
C LEU A 50 9.43 -25.44 -12.62
N VAL A 51 10.74 -25.39 -12.84
CA VAL A 51 11.35 -24.46 -13.82
C VAL A 51 10.83 -24.72 -15.23
N ALA A 52 10.74 -26.00 -15.64
CA ALA A 52 10.17 -26.35 -16.95
C ALA A 52 8.69 -25.97 -17.08
N PHE A 53 7.89 -26.12 -16.02
CA PHE A 53 6.51 -25.65 -16.00
C PHE A 53 6.41 -24.12 -16.12
N LEU A 54 7.28 -23.40 -15.41
CA LEU A 54 7.36 -21.94 -15.46
C LEU A 54 7.69 -21.43 -16.87
N GLU A 55 8.68 -22.04 -17.53
CA GLU A 55 9.06 -21.72 -18.91
C GLU A 55 7.90 -22.00 -19.89
N ARG A 56 7.25 -23.16 -19.77
CA ARG A 56 6.08 -23.52 -20.60
C ARG A 56 4.93 -22.54 -20.37
N ALA A 57 4.59 -22.23 -19.13
CA ALA A 57 3.51 -21.32 -18.80
C ALA A 57 3.76 -19.92 -19.34
N ARG A 58 4.99 -19.40 -19.21
CA ARG A 58 5.36 -18.08 -19.75
C ARG A 58 5.28 -18.01 -21.27
N ALA A 59 5.51 -19.12 -21.97
CA ALA A 59 5.41 -19.20 -23.42
C ALA A 59 3.98 -19.39 -23.97
N LEU A 60 3.00 -19.70 -23.11
CA LEU A 60 1.60 -19.82 -23.51
C LEU A 60 0.93 -18.45 -23.58
N GLU A 61 0.22 -18.21 -24.68
CA GLU A 61 -0.74 -17.11 -24.83
C GLU A 61 -2.11 -17.58 -24.32
N PRO A 62 -2.76 -16.85 -23.40
CA PRO A 62 -4.07 -17.23 -22.87
C PRO A 62 -5.20 -16.96 -23.88
N ASP A 63 -6.15 -17.89 -24.03
CA ASP A 63 -7.29 -17.75 -24.97
C ASP A 63 -8.43 -16.90 -24.37
N SER A 64 -8.40 -16.65 -23.06
CA SER A 64 -9.43 -15.93 -22.31
C SER A 64 -8.89 -15.27 -21.04
N ALA A 65 -9.70 -14.41 -20.41
CA ALA A 65 -9.37 -13.82 -19.10
C ALA A 65 -9.18 -14.89 -18.01
N GLU A 66 -10.02 -15.93 -18.02
CA GLU A 66 -9.92 -17.07 -17.08
C GLU A 66 -8.63 -17.88 -17.28
N ASP A 67 -8.22 -18.09 -18.54
CA ASP A 67 -6.93 -18.71 -18.85
C ASP A 67 -5.76 -17.86 -18.37
N ARG A 68 -5.83 -16.54 -18.58
CA ARG A 68 -4.77 -15.65 -18.10
C ARG A 68 -4.63 -15.72 -16.58
N VAL A 69 -5.74 -15.69 -15.83
CA VAL A 69 -5.71 -15.84 -14.37
C VAL A 69 -5.12 -17.19 -13.97
N THR A 70 -5.54 -18.28 -14.63
CA THR A 70 -5.02 -19.63 -14.36
C THR A 70 -3.52 -19.73 -14.64
N ARG A 71 -3.04 -19.14 -15.73
CA ARG A 71 -1.62 -19.06 -16.09
C ARG A 71 -0.82 -18.33 -15.02
N GLU A 72 -1.29 -17.17 -14.55
CA GLU A 72 -0.60 -16.40 -13.50
C GLU A 72 -0.58 -17.12 -12.15
N VAL A 73 -1.66 -17.83 -11.80
CA VAL A 73 -1.70 -18.70 -10.61
C VAL A 73 -0.66 -19.81 -10.72
N LEU A 74 -0.52 -20.45 -11.89
CA LEU A 74 0.50 -21.47 -12.14
C LEU A 74 1.91 -20.91 -12.00
N ILE A 75 2.19 -19.80 -12.68
CA ILE A 75 3.49 -19.10 -12.63
C ILE A 75 3.86 -18.79 -11.18
N THR A 76 2.95 -18.13 -10.45
CA THR A 76 3.21 -17.73 -9.06
C THR A 76 3.38 -18.95 -8.14
N THR A 77 2.59 -20.01 -8.33
CA THR A 77 2.73 -21.24 -7.53
C THR A 77 4.07 -21.92 -7.78
N ALA A 78 4.52 -21.98 -9.04
CA ALA A 78 5.82 -22.54 -9.40
C ALA A 78 6.97 -21.72 -8.81
N GLU A 79 6.91 -20.38 -8.91
CA GLU A 79 7.88 -19.47 -8.31
C GLU A 79 7.93 -19.61 -6.78
N ASN A 80 6.78 -19.64 -6.12
CA ASN A 80 6.69 -19.85 -4.67
C ASN A 80 7.29 -21.19 -4.25
N ARG A 81 7.01 -22.26 -5.00
CA ARG A 81 7.55 -23.59 -4.67
C ARG A 81 9.06 -23.68 -4.92
N ILE A 82 9.58 -23.01 -5.95
CA ILE A 82 11.02 -22.86 -6.17
C ILE A 82 11.66 -22.08 -5.01
N ALA A 83 11.08 -20.94 -4.60
CA ALA A 83 11.59 -20.15 -3.48
C ALA A 83 11.59 -20.94 -2.16
N SER A 84 10.55 -21.74 -1.91
CA SER A 84 10.49 -22.66 -0.77
C SER A 84 11.63 -23.69 -0.80
N ILE A 85 11.93 -24.29 -1.95
CA ILE A 85 13.06 -25.23 -2.10
C ILE A 85 14.41 -24.50 -1.92
N ASP A 86 14.58 -23.35 -2.58
CA ASP A 86 15.83 -22.57 -2.56
C ASP A 86 16.14 -21.98 -1.18
N SER A 87 15.11 -21.83 -0.33
CA SER A 87 15.29 -21.44 1.07
C SER A 87 16.00 -22.50 1.92
N ARG A 88 16.00 -23.77 1.47
CA ARG A 88 16.57 -24.93 2.18
C ARG A 88 16.07 -25.08 3.61
N LEU A 89 14.86 -24.59 3.92
CA LEU A 89 14.27 -24.64 5.26
C LEU A 89 14.27 -26.05 5.88
N VAL A 90 14.03 -27.10 5.07
CA VAL A 90 14.06 -28.50 5.53
C VAL A 90 15.36 -28.90 6.23
N GLU A 91 16.45 -28.19 5.96
CA GLU A 91 17.77 -28.50 6.51
C GLU A 91 18.01 -27.87 7.88
N PHE A 92 17.33 -26.79 8.25
CA PHE A 92 17.57 -26.09 9.51
C PHE A 92 16.32 -25.71 10.32
N ALA A 93 15.11 -25.89 9.78
CA ALA A 93 13.85 -25.67 10.47
C ALA A 93 13.51 -26.86 11.38
N VAL A 94 14.18 -26.93 12.54
CA VAL A 94 13.92 -27.92 13.59
C VAL A 94 13.08 -27.28 14.68
N THR A 95 11.83 -27.72 14.83
CA THR A 95 10.83 -27.15 15.74
C THR A 95 9.77 -28.20 16.10
N ASP A 96 9.02 -27.95 17.17
CA ASP A 96 7.81 -28.70 17.55
C ASP A 96 6.53 -28.26 16.82
N LEU A 97 6.63 -27.25 15.96
CA LEU A 97 5.54 -26.79 15.09
C LEU A 97 5.41 -27.64 13.82
N SER A 98 4.26 -27.57 13.17
CA SER A 98 3.93 -28.40 11.99
C SER A 98 4.82 -28.21 10.77
N ILE A 99 5.61 -27.13 10.72
CA ILE A 99 6.63 -26.91 9.69
C ILE A 99 7.86 -27.83 9.88
N GLY A 100 8.07 -28.36 11.09
CA GLY A 100 9.09 -29.35 11.40
C GLY A 100 8.68 -30.74 10.88
N PRO A 101 9.60 -31.56 10.30
CA PRO A 101 9.25 -32.84 9.68
C PRO A 101 8.49 -33.81 10.58
N ALA A 102 8.93 -33.95 11.83
CA ALA A 102 8.35 -34.88 12.79
C ALA A 102 6.97 -34.42 13.31
N ALA A 103 6.87 -33.17 13.76
CA ALA A 103 5.63 -32.58 14.23
C ALA A 103 4.59 -32.45 13.10
N GLY A 104 5.04 -32.15 11.88
CA GLY A 104 4.20 -32.13 10.67
C GLY A 104 3.51 -33.46 10.40
N LEU A 105 4.23 -34.59 10.50
CA LEU A 105 3.62 -35.92 10.37
C LEU A 105 2.58 -36.21 11.45
N LEU A 106 2.90 -35.90 12.71
CA LEU A 106 2.00 -36.13 13.85
C LEU A 106 0.73 -35.27 13.80
N MET A 107 0.80 -34.10 13.15
CA MET A 107 -0.36 -33.24 12.90
C MET A 107 -1.16 -33.69 11.67
N ALA A 108 -0.50 -33.93 10.54
CA ALA A 108 -1.17 -34.11 9.26
C ALA A 108 -1.77 -35.52 9.10
N LEU A 109 -1.05 -36.58 9.46
CA LEU A 109 -1.52 -37.95 9.24
C LEU A 109 -2.87 -38.25 9.89
N PRO A 110 -3.20 -37.79 11.12
CA PRO A 110 -4.51 -37.98 11.73
C PRO A 110 -5.67 -37.28 10.99
N MET A 111 -5.38 -36.29 10.15
CA MET A 111 -6.41 -35.50 9.45
C MET A 111 -6.90 -36.15 8.16
N THR A 112 -6.23 -37.20 7.66
CA THR A 112 -6.69 -37.92 6.46
C THR A 112 -7.92 -38.77 6.78
N THR A 113 -8.80 -38.97 5.79
CA THR A 113 -9.93 -39.89 5.91
C THR A 113 -9.48 -41.33 5.68
N VAL A 114 -9.84 -42.25 6.58
CA VAL A 114 -9.53 -43.68 6.46
C VAL A 114 -10.83 -44.46 6.31
N THR A 115 -11.05 -45.01 5.12
CA THR A 115 -12.16 -45.92 4.80
C THR A 115 -11.62 -47.31 4.44
N ALA A 116 -12.48 -48.33 4.48
CA ALA A 116 -12.10 -49.69 4.11
C ALA A 116 -11.55 -49.78 2.66
N GLY A 117 -10.70 -50.78 2.40
CA GLY A 117 -10.10 -51.01 1.08
C GLY A 117 -8.81 -50.23 0.85
N GLU A 118 -8.65 -49.62 -0.33
CA GLU A 118 -7.38 -48.99 -0.74
C GLU A 118 -6.96 -47.82 0.17
N ALA A 119 -7.91 -47.06 0.73
CA ALA A 119 -7.59 -45.97 1.65
C ALA A 119 -7.00 -46.47 2.99
N ALA A 120 -7.47 -47.62 3.49
CA ALA A 120 -6.90 -48.29 4.66
C ALA A 120 -5.47 -48.76 4.40
N GLU A 121 -5.22 -49.41 3.25
CA GLU A 121 -3.87 -49.86 2.86
C GLU A 121 -2.92 -48.68 2.63
N ALA A 122 -3.38 -47.60 1.99
CA ALA A 122 -2.60 -46.39 1.80
C ALA A 122 -2.18 -45.79 3.16
N GLN A 123 -3.08 -45.73 4.14
CA GLN A 123 -2.76 -45.21 5.47
C GLN A 123 -1.74 -46.08 6.21
N LEU A 124 -1.91 -47.41 6.19
CA LEU A 124 -0.90 -48.32 6.77
C LEU A 124 0.44 -48.19 6.05
N GLY A 125 0.43 -48.00 4.73
CA GLY A 125 1.62 -47.73 3.93
C GLY A 125 2.34 -46.43 4.32
N ARG A 126 1.58 -45.35 4.60
CA ARG A 126 2.13 -44.08 5.10
C ARG A 126 2.81 -44.25 6.47
N LEU A 127 2.16 -44.96 7.40
CA LEU A 127 2.74 -45.28 8.70
C LEU A 127 4.04 -46.09 8.56
N ALA A 128 4.05 -47.09 7.67
CA ALA A 128 5.25 -47.89 7.38
C ALA A 128 6.39 -47.09 6.72
N ALA A 129 6.08 -45.98 6.05
CA ALA A 129 7.06 -45.11 5.39
C ALA A 129 7.72 -44.07 6.32
N ILE A 130 7.17 -43.82 7.52
CA ILE A 130 7.69 -42.82 8.49
C ILE A 130 9.19 -42.99 8.77
N PRO A 131 9.75 -44.19 8.99
CA PRO A 131 11.18 -44.34 9.25
C PRO A 131 12.06 -43.86 8.10
N VAL A 132 11.64 -44.06 6.85
CA VAL A 132 12.37 -43.58 5.67
C VAL A 132 12.34 -42.05 5.64
N TYR A 133 11.15 -41.47 5.82
CA TYR A 133 10.95 -40.02 5.84
C TYR A 133 11.82 -39.33 6.92
N LEU A 134 11.78 -39.82 8.16
CA LEU A 134 12.56 -39.23 9.26
C LEU A 134 14.07 -39.40 9.09
N ARG A 135 14.55 -40.52 8.51
CA ARG A 135 15.97 -40.67 8.16
C ARG A 135 16.40 -39.72 7.05
N GLN A 136 15.54 -39.46 6.07
CA GLN A 136 15.82 -38.46 5.05
C GLN A 136 15.89 -37.06 5.69
N ALA A 137 14.93 -36.69 6.55
CA ALA A 137 14.99 -35.42 7.30
C ALA A 137 16.29 -35.28 8.11
N ALA A 138 16.67 -36.31 8.88
CA ALA A 138 17.92 -36.34 9.64
C ALA A 138 19.15 -36.12 8.72
N ARG A 139 19.17 -36.77 7.56
CA ARG A 139 20.24 -36.56 6.56
C ARG A 139 20.26 -35.12 6.03
N ARG A 140 19.10 -34.53 5.72
CA ARG A 140 19.01 -33.12 5.28
C ARG A 140 19.52 -32.17 6.36
N HIS A 141 19.23 -32.42 7.63
CA HIS A 141 19.78 -31.65 8.75
C HIS A 141 21.31 -31.76 8.84
N ALA A 142 21.86 -32.96 8.70
CA ALA A 142 23.32 -33.15 8.68
C ALA A 142 24.00 -32.44 7.49
N GLU A 143 23.37 -32.47 6.31
CA GLU A 143 23.83 -31.74 5.11
C GLU A 143 23.78 -30.21 5.34
N GLY A 144 22.70 -29.70 5.93
CA GLY A 144 22.58 -28.28 6.28
C GLY A 144 23.64 -27.81 7.26
N ILE A 145 23.90 -28.60 8.31
CA ILE A 145 24.96 -28.31 9.29
C ILE A 145 26.33 -28.23 8.61
N ALA A 146 26.63 -29.15 7.68
CA ALA A 146 27.88 -29.14 6.92
C ALA A 146 28.03 -27.88 6.05
N ASP A 147 26.93 -27.34 5.55
CA ASP A 147 26.87 -26.12 4.73
C ASP A 147 26.75 -24.82 5.55
N GLY A 148 26.70 -24.91 6.88
CA GLY A 148 26.54 -23.76 7.78
C GLY A 148 25.11 -23.24 7.91
N LEU A 149 24.11 -24.02 7.46
CA LEU A 149 22.68 -23.77 7.67
C LEU A 149 22.28 -24.34 9.04
N LEU A 150 22.55 -23.55 10.08
CA LEU A 150 22.42 -24.00 11.46
C LEU A 150 20.99 -23.75 12.00
N PRO A 151 20.40 -24.71 12.73
CA PRO A 151 19.11 -24.51 13.41
C PRO A 151 19.24 -23.53 14.59
N VAL A 152 18.13 -23.22 15.26
CA VAL A 152 18.14 -22.43 16.51
C VAL A 152 18.05 -23.37 17.70
N ALA A 153 19.01 -23.28 18.64
CA ALA A 153 19.14 -24.25 19.73
C ALA A 153 17.87 -24.39 20.59
N HIS A 154 17.22 -23.26 20.89
CA HIS A 154 15.96 -23.21 21.64
C HIS A 154 14.82 -23.97 20.94
N LEU A 155 14.73 -23.89 19.61
CA LEU A 155 13.72 -24.62 18.84
C LEU A 155 14.03 -26.11 18.72
N VAL A 156 15.31 -26.49 18.70
CA VAL A 156 15.73 -27.91 18.80
C VAL A 156 15.31 -28.49 20.15
N ASP A 157 15.49 -27.74 21.24
CA ASP A 157 15.04 -28.16 22.58
C ASP A 157 13.52 -28.33 22.65
N ALA A 158 12.76 -27.41 22.05
CA ALA A 158 11.30 -27.53 21.93
C ALA A 158 10.89 -28.78 21.15
N ALA A 159 11.53 -29.04 20.00
CA ALA A 159 11.29 -30.23 19.18
C ALA A 159 11.55 -31.53 19.96
N VAL A 160 12.69 -31.62 20.67
CA VAL A 160 13.03 -32.77 21.51
C VAL A 160 12.01 -32.95 22.63
N ALA A 161 11.61 -31.87 23.30
CA ALA A 161 10.62 -31.93 24.37
C ALA A 161 9.24 -32.37 23.85
N HIS A 162 8.86 -31.99 22.64
CA HIS A 162 7.64 -32.47 21.99
C HIS A 162 7.71 -33.98 21.72
N LEU A 163 8.83 -34.46 21.18
CA LEU A 163 9.04 -35.89 20.94
C LEU A 163 9.09 -36.69 22.24
N ASP A 164 9.66 -36.13 23.32
CA ASP A 164 9.60 -36.74 24.65
C ASP A 164 8.18 -36.97 25.13
N ARG A 165 7.31 -35.94 25.02
CA ARG A 165 5.90 -36.06 25.40
C ARG A 165 5.19 -37.11 24.55
N TYR A 166 5.41 -37.10 23.24
CA TYR A 166 4.84 -38.10 22.32
C TYR A 166 5.27 -39.52 22.69
N LEU A 167 6.56 -39.74 22.96
CA LEU A 167 7.12 -41.07 23.28
C LEU A 167 6.72 -41.57 24.67
N ALA A 168 6.52 -40.67 25.63
CA ALA A 168 6.15 -41.01 27.00
C ALA A 168 4.70 -41.51 27.15
N ASP A 169 3.80 -41.14 26.24
CA ASP A 169 2.38 -41.53 26.29
C ASP A 169 1.92 -42.29 25.03
N PRO A 170 2.12 -43.62 24.97
CA PRO A 170 1.64 -44.45 23.86
C PRO A 170 0.12 -44.52 23.73
N ALA A 171 -0.61 -44.30 24.83
CA ALA A 171 -2.07 -44.38 24.84
C ALA A 171 -2.70 -43.15 24.17
N ALA A 172 -2.05 -41.99 24.27
CA ALA A 172 -2.48 -40.74 23.65
C ALA A 172 -1.91 -40.51 22.22
N ASP A 173 -1.42 -41.56 21.54
CA ASP A 173 -0.79 -41.42 20.22
C ASP A 173 -1.77 -40.79 19.20
N PRO A 174 -1.46 -39.60 18.63
CA PRO A 174 -2.34 -38.90 17.70
C PRO A 174 -2.70 -39.72 16.46
N LEU A 175 -1.85 -40.68 16.06
CA LEU A 175 -2.05 -41.52 14.88
C LEU A 175 -3.14 -42.59 15.10
N ARG A 176 -3.67 -42.72 16.34
CA ARG A 176 -4.84 -43.56 16.67
C ARG A 176 -6.18 -42.87 16.44
N ARG A 177 -6.19 -41.53 16.28
CA ARG A 177 -7.43 -40.71 16.29
C ARG A 177 -8.38 -41.03 15.15
N GLN A 178 -7.86 -41.50 14.03
CA GLN A 178 -8.69 -41.87 12.88
C GLN A 178 -9.54 -43.10 13.23
N PRO A 179 -10.83 -43.11 12.91
CA PRO A 179 -11.66 -44.29 13.12
C PRO A 179 -11.13 -45.45 12.26
N ALA A 180 -10.96 -46.61 12.88
CA ALA A 180 -10.57 -47.81 12.17
C ALA A 180 -11.76 -48.37 11.37
N PRO A 181 -11.58 -48.74 10.09
CA PRO A 181 -12.64 -49.33 9.29
C PRO A 181 -13.00 -50.75 9.72
N ASP A 182 -12.03 -51.51 10.26
CA ASP A 182 -12.20 -52.87 10.78
C ASP A 182 -11.14 -53.23 11.83
N GLU A 183 -11.34 -54.37 12.52
CA GLU A 183 -10.43 -54.85 13.56
C GLU A 183 -9.04 -55.24 13.03
N GLU A 184 -8.93 -55.63 11.75
CA GLU A 184 -7.66 -56.05 11.14
C GLU A 184 -6.77 -54.84 10.83
N PHE A 185 -7.35 -53.76 10.33
CA PHE A 185 -6.68 -52.48 10.20
C PHE A 185 -6.17 -52.00 11.55
N GLU A 186 -7.03 -52.06 12.59
CA GLU A 186 -6.64 -51.63 13.94
C GLU A 186 -5.42 -52.43 14.42
N ARG A 187 -5.48 -53.76 14.32
CA ARG A 187 -4.35 -54.63 14.69
C ARG A 187 -3.06 -54.27 13.95
N ARG A 188 -3.12 -54.09 12.62
CA ARG A 188 -1.94 -53.74 11.81
C ARG A 188 -1.43 -52.33 12.11
N ARG A 189 -2.32 -51.37 12.37
CA ARG A 189 -1.95 -50.03 12.82
C ARG A 189 -1.19 -50.10 14.13
N GLU A 190 -1.68 -50.85 15.11
CA GLU A 190 -1.04 -51.03 16.41
C GLU A 190 0.35 -51.66 16.32
N GLU A 191 0.51 -52.69 15.49
CA GLU A 191 1.79 -53.31 15.18
C GLU A 191 2.76 -52.27 14.57
N LEU A 192 2.32 -51.51 13.57
CA LEU A 192 3.14 -50.45 12.96
C LEU A 192 3.51 -49.34 13.96
N LEU A 193 2.56 -48.87 14.77
CA LEU A 193 2.82 -47.81 15.75
C LEU A 193 3.89 -48.25 16.77
N THR A 194 3.78 -49.48 17.26
CA THR A 194 4.67 -50.02 18.28
C THR A 194 6.05 -50.38 17.72
N ASP A 195 6.10 -51.10 16.60
CA ASP A 195 7.33 -51.73 16.11
C ASP A 195 8.07 -50.88 15.07
N VAL A 196 7.40 -49.90 14.45
CA VAL A 196 7.95 -49.13 13.32
C VAL A 196 7.97 -47.63 13.61
N VAL A 197 6.82 -47.03 13.92
CA VAL A 197 6.66 -45.58 14.01
C VAL A 197 7.34 -45.00 15.24
N ARG A 198 6.99 -45.47 16.44
CA ARG A 198 7.54 -44.93 17.69
C ARG A 198 9.06 -45.15 17.79
N PRO A 199 9.63 -46.30 17.41
CA PRO A 199 11.09 -46.47 17.33
C PRO A 199 11.75 -45.47 16.37
N ALA A 200 11.15 -45.16 15.22
CA ALA A 200 11.69 -44.19 14.29
C ALA A 200 11.69 -42.74 14.84
N PHE A 201 10.64 -42.34 15.55
CA PHE A 201 10.62 -41.06 16.27
C PHE A 201 11.65 -41.00 17.39
N ALA A 202 11.88 -42.12 18.11
CA ALA A 202 12.92 -42.22 19.13
C ALA A 202 14.32 -42.08 18.51
N GLU A 203 14.59 -42.76 17.39
CA GLU A 203 15.85 -42.62 16.64
C GLU A 203 16.08 -41.19 16.16
N TYR A 204 15.05 -40.56 15.59
CA TYR A 204 15.11 -39.17 15.15
C TYR A 204 15.36 -38.21 16.32
N ARG A 205 14.69 -38.41 17.46
CA ARG A 205 14.92 -37.64 18.68
C ARG A 205 16.38 -37.75 19.15
N GLU A 206 16.94 -38.95 19.22
CA GLU A 206 18.34 -39.14 19.61
C GLU A 206 19.30 -38.45 18.64
N PHE A 207 19.02 -38.51 17.33
CA PHE A 207 19.77 -37.76 16.34
C PHE A 207 19.71 -36.24 16.57
N LEU A 208 18.54 -35.67 16.87
CA LEU A 208 18.42 -34.25 17.19
C LEU A 208 19.28 -33.85 18.39
N ILE A 209 19.33 -34.69 19.43
CA ILE A 209 20.13 -34.43 20.64
C ILE A 209 21.62 -34.55 20.36
N ALA A 210 22.04 -35.62 19.70
CA ALA A 210 23.44 -35.96 19.52
C ALA A 210 24.13 -35.13 18.43
N GLU A 211 23.46 -34.91 17.30
CA GLU A 211 24.08 -34.38 16.08
C GLU A 211 23.59 -32.96 15.73
N VAL A 212 22.37 -32.56 16.13
CA VAL A 212 21.80 -31.27 15.73
C VAL A 212 21.97 -30.19 16.80
N LYS A 213 21.57 -30.48 18.04
CA LYS A 213 21.62 -29.56 19.17
C LYS A 213 22.99 -28.90 19.40
N PRO A 214 24.14 -29.61 19.29
CA PRO A 214 25.46 -28.99 19.49
C PRO A 214 25.80 -27.84 18.53
N HIS A 215 25.10 -27.75 17.38
CA HIS A 215 25.32 -26.75 16.34
C HIS A 215 24.28 -25.62 16.34
N GLY A 216 23.30 -25.66 17.25
CA GLY A 216 22.21 -24.68 17.27
C GLY A 216 22.70 -23.26 17.57
N ARG A 217 22.22 -22.30 16.77
CA ARG A 217 22.45 -20.87 16.99
C ARG A 217 21.76 -20.40 18.28
N PRO A 218 22.36 -19.45 19.00
CA PRO A 218 21.76 -18.88 20.20
C PRO A 218 20.55 -17.99 19.88
N ALA A 219 19.70 -17.77 20.88
CA ALA A 219 18.45 -17.01 20.74
C ALA A 219 18.66 -15.49 20.49
N ASP A 220 19.88 -14.97 20.63
CA ASP A 220 20.26 -13.62 20.23
C ASP A 220 20.59 -13.51 18.73
N ARG A 221 20.71 -14.65 18.02
CA ARG A 221 20.92 -14.71 16.55
C ARG A 221 19.95 -15.69 15.86
N PRO A 222 18.64 -15.54 16.06
CA PRO A 222 17.67 -16.54 15.61
C PRO A 222 17.31 -16.38 14.12
N GLY A 223 17.40 -15.16 13.58
CA GLY A 223 16.98 -14.82 12.23
C GLY A 223 17.75 -15.54 11.12
N VAL A 224 17.15 -15.64 9.94
CA VAL A 224 17.81 -16.26 8.78
C VAL A 224 18.91 -15.38 8.22
N SER A 225 18.90 -14.07 8.48
CA SER A 225 20.01 -13.14 8.19
C SER A 225 21.36 -13.59 8.74
N TRP A 226 21.36 -14.43 9.77
CA TRP A 226 22.58 -14.99 10.37
C TRP A 226 23.09 -16.26 9.66
N LEU A 227 22.43 -16.71 8.60
CA LEU A 227 22.85 -17.82 7.76
C LEU A 227 23.57 -17.34 6.48
N PRO A 228 24.42 -18.19 5.86
CA PRO A 228 24.94 -17.92 4.52
C PRO A 228 23.81 -17.64 3.52
N GLY A 229 23.87 -16.51 2.81
CA GLY A 229 22.82 -16.10 1.85
C GLY A 229 21.50 -15.63 2.50
N GLY A 230 21.46 -15.47 3.82
CA GLY A 230 20.23 -15.26 4.59
C GLY A 230 19.36 -14.07 4.18
N ALA A 231 19.97 -12.95 3.77
CA ALA A 231 19.24 -11.77 3.32
C ALA A 231 18.45 -12.07 2.03
N GLU A 232 19.09 -12.68 1.03
CA GLU A 232 18.46 -13.06 -0.23
C GLU A 232 17.36 -14.12 -0.01
N THR A 233 17.63 -15.10 0.86
CA THR A 233 16.64 -16.10 1.27
C THR A 233 15.41 -15.45 1.91
N TYR A 234 15.59 -14.50 2.83
CA TYR A 234 14.47 -13.85 3.50
C TYR A 234 13.66 -12.97 2.54
N THR A 235 14.30 -12.21 1.65
CA THR A 235 13.58 -11.45 0.62
C THR A 235 12.73 -12.36 -0.27
N GLY A 236 13.27 -13.53 -0.64
CA GLY A 236 12.51 -14.55 -1.38
C GLY A 236 11.32 -15.11 -0.62
N LEU A 237 11.50 -15.45 0.67
CA LEU A 237 10.43 -15.95 1.54
C LEU A 237 9.35 -14.89 1.82
N ALA A 238 9.75 -13.65 2.05
CA ALA A 238 8.83 -12.53 2.22
C ALA A 238 7.95 -12.37 0.98
N ARG A 239 8.55 -12.31 -0.22
CA ARG A 239 7.81 -12.25 -1.50
C ARG A 239 6.90 -13.46 -1.71
N MET A 240 7.36 -14.67 -1.38
CA MET A 240 6.57 -15.89 -1.47
C MET A 240 5.30 -15.80 -0.60
N HIS A 241 5.44 -15.31 0.62
CA HIS A 241 4.34 -15.24 1.59
C HIS A 241 3.41 -14.05 1.38
N THR A 242 3.91 -12.92 0.88
CA THR A 242 3.12 -11.70 0.64
C THR A 242 2.53 -11.63 -0.75
N THR A 243 3.17 -12.25 -1.75
CA THR A 243 2.88 -12.09 -3.19
C THR A 243 3.00 -10.65 -3.70
N THR A 244 3.71 -9.78 -2.96
CA THR A 244 3.96 -8.38 -3.31
C THR A 244 5.44 -8.14 -3.61
N GLY A 245 5.75 -6.99 -4.20
CA GLY A 245 7.12 -6.53 -4.43
C GLY A 245 7.72 -5.72 -3.27
N LEU A 246 7.08 -5.71 -2.10
CA LEU A 246 7.54 -4.92 -0.95
C LEU A 246 8.83 -5.51 -0.36
N SER A 247 9.79 -4.64 -0.09
CA SER A 247 11.04 -4.98 0.61
C SER A 247 10.80 -5.23 2.11
N PRO A 248 11.68 -6.01 2.78
CA PRO A 248 11.64 -6.16 4.24
C PRO A 248 11.59 -4.82 5.00
N GLU A 249 12.31 -3.80 4.54
CA GLU A 249 12.35 -2.48 5.15
C GLU A 249 11.01 -1.74 5.02
N GLU A 250 10.37 -1.80 3.85
CA GLU A 250 9.02 -1.25 3.65
C GLU A 250 7.99 -1.99 4.51
N LEU A 251 8.08 -3.32 4.59
CA LEU A 251 7.19 -4.13 5.44
C LEU A 251 7.36 -3.78 6.93
N HIS A 252 8.60 -3.61 7.39
CA HIS A 252 8.89 -3.17 8.75
C HIS A 252 8.26 -1.80 9.04
N ARG A 253 8.44 -0.84 8.12
CA ARG A 253 7.88 0.51 8.24
C ARG A 253 6.36 0.49 8.28
N ILE A 254 5.71 -0.26 7.38
CA ILE A 254 4.25 -0.43 7.38
C ILE A 254 3.78 -0.98 8.73
N GLY A 255 4.51 -1.91 9.33
CA GLY A 255 4.22 -2.42 10.67
C GLY A 255 4.24 -1.34 11.74
N LEU A 256 5.31 -0.55 11.79
CA LEU A 256 5.48 0.55 12.74
C LEU A 256 4.37 1.60 12.59
N ASP A 257 4.11 2.05 11.35
CA ASP A 257 3.10 3.06 11.05
C ASP A 257 1.69 2.56 11.44
N THR A 258 1.42 1.26 11.23
CA THR A 258 0.14 0.64 11.61
C THR A 258 -0.03 0.58 13.13
N ILE A 259 1.03 0.21 13.87
CA ILE A 259 1.02 0.22 15.35
C ILE A 259 0.74 1.63 15.88
N GLU A 260 1.38 2.65 15.30
CA GLU A 260 1.16 4.05 15.68
C GLU A 260 -0.28 4.48 15.42
N ALA A 261 -0.86 4.14 14.26
CA ALA A 261 -2.24 4.46 13.95
C ALA A 261 -3.24 3.80 14.93
N LEU A 262 -3.01 2.53 15.30
CA LEU A 262 -3.86 1.79 16.24
C LEU A 262 -3.87 2.40 17.64
N ALA A 263 -2.79 3.11 18.04
CA ALA A 263 -2.73 3.80 19.32
C ALA A 263 -3.88 4.79 19.49
N ALA A 264 -4.28 5.51 18.44
CA ALA A 264 -5.39 6.46 18.51
C ALA A 264 -6.73 5.76 18.76
N GLU A 265 -6.99 4.65 18.06
CA GLU A 265 -8.22 3.86 18.23
C GLU A 265 -8.31 3.25 19.63
N TYR A 266 -7.19 2.74 20.16
CA TYR A 266 -7.13 2.24 21.54
C TYR A 266 -7.44 3.31 22.56
N ARG A 267 -6.90 4.53 22.40
CA ARG A 267 -7.17 5.64 23.32
C ARG A 267 -8.65 6.00 23.33
N GLU A 268 -9.29 6.04 22.16
CA GLU A 268 -10.72 6.33 22.05
C GLU A 268 -11.57 5.27 22.75
N LEU A 269 -11.37 3.98 22.42
CA LEU A 269 -12.15 2.88 23.01
C LEU A 269 -11.81 2.67 24.49
N GLY A 270 -10.55 2.78 24.86
CA GLY A 270 -10.09 2.69 26.24
C GLY A 270 -10.72 3.76 27.13
N LEU A 271 -10.88 4.98 26.62
CA LEU A 271 -11.55 6.05 27.36
C LEU A 271 -13.03 5.72 27.59
N LYS A 272 -13.72 5.13 26.60
CA LYS A 272 -15.12 4.72 26.70
C LYS A 272 -15.33 3.52 27.64
N VAL A 273 -14.51 2.49 27.50
CA VAL A 273 -14.68 1.20 28.20
C VAL A 273 -14.09 1.25 29.61
N PHE A 274 -12.88 1.82 29.75
CA PHE A 274 -12.10 1.77 30.98
C PHE A 274 -11.87 3.13 31.64
N GLY A 275 -12.29 4.23 31.00
CA GLY A 275 -12.12 5.59 31.54
C GLY A 275 -10.68 6.10 31.51
N THR A 276 -9.82 5.57 30.62
CA THR A 276 -8.44 6.02 30.47
C THR A 276 -7.98 5.92 29.02
N ASP A 277 -7.14 6.86 28.59
CA ASP A 277 -6.42 6.89 27.32
C ASP A 277 -4.94 6.48 27.46
N ASP A 278 -4.54 5.97 28.63
CA ASP A 278 -3.19 5.42 28.83
C ASP A 278 -3.13 3.99 28.26
N LEU A 279 -2.36 3.81 27.19
CA LEU A 279 -2.22 2.53 26.49
C LEU A 279 -1.72 1.42 27.42
N ALA A 280 -0.75 1.73 28.28
CA ALA A 280 -0.21 0.74 29.22
C ALA A 280 -1.29 0.25 30.19
N ALA A 281 -2.09 1.17 30.74
CA ALA A 281 -3.24 0.81 31.59
C ALA A 281 -4.33 0.06 30.83
N ILE A 282 -4.60 0.39 29.56
CA ILE A 282 -5.56 -0.32 28.71
C ILE A 282 -5.11 -1.77 28.48
N PHE A 283 -3.85 -1.97 28.06
CA PHE A 283 -3.30 -3.30 27.80
C PHE A 283 -3.24 -4.14 29.07
N GLU A 284 -2.84 -3.54 30.20
CA GLU A 284 -2.85 -4.25 31.48
C GLU A 284 -4.26 -4.71 31.86
N ARG A 285 -5.28 -3.85 31.71
CA ARG A 285 -6.67 -4.23 31.96
C ARG A 285 -7.14 -5.37 31.05
N LEU A 286 -6.83 -5.31 29.75
CA LEU A 286 -7.18 -6.38 28.81
C LEU A 286 -6.53 -7.71 29.21
N ARG A 287 -5.29 -7.68 29.71
CA ARG A 287 -4.59 -8.88 30.20
C ARG A 287 -5.13 -9.40 31.51
N THR A 288 -5.37 -8.55 32.51
CA THR A 288 -5.52 -9.02 33.90
C THR A 288 -6.94 -8.95 34.46
N ASP A 289 -7.87 -8.24 33.84
CA ASP A 289 -9.23 -8.07 34.38
C ASP A 289 -9.96 -9.43 34.43
N PRO A 290 -10.34 -9.93 35.63
CA PRO A 290 -11.09 -11.18 35.77
C PRO A 290 -12.48 -11.10 35.10
N GLY A 291 -13.05 -9.90 34.97
CA GLY A 291 -14.30 -9.65 34.25
C GLY A 291 -14.18 -9.84 32.74
N LEU A 292 -12.96 -9.98 32.19
CA LEU A 292 -12.69 -10.32 30.80
C LEU A 292 -12.39 -11.81 30.58
N ARG A 293 -12.63 -12.65 31.59
CA ARG A 293 -12.54 -14.11 31.48
C ARG A 293 -13.89 -14.75 31.24
N TRP A 294 -13.87 -15.97 30.70
CA TRP A 294 -15.08 -16.79 30.61
C TRP A 294 -15.47 -17.37 31.96
N ARG A 295 -16.77 -17.56 32.17
CA ARG A 295 -17.32 -18.24 33.34
C ARG A 295 -17.35 -19.75 33.17
N SER A 296 -17.43 -20.24 31.93
CA SER A 296 -17.43 -21.67 31.61
C SER A 296 -17.08 -21.93 30.14
N ALA A 297 -16.73 -23.19 29.83
CA ALA A 297 -16.60 -23.68 28.47
C ALA A 297 -17.90 -23.52 27.65
N ASP A 298 -19.06 -23.73 28.28
CA ASP A 298 -20.37 -23.57 27.63
C ASP A 298 -20.62 -22.12 27.21
N GLU A 299 -20.23 -21.14 28.04
CA GLU A 299 -20.36 -19.72 27.68
C GLU A 299 -19.50 -19.37 26.46
N LEU A 300 -18.26 -19.88 26.41
CA LEU A 300 -17.36 -19.67 25.28
C LEU A 300 -17.98 -20.22 23.98
N LEU A 301 -18.45 -21.48 24.02
CA LEU A 301 -19.08 -22.12 22.85
C LEU A 301 -20.38 -21.43 22.43
N GLU A 302 -21.24 -21.04 23.36
CA GLU A 302 -22.48 -20.35 23.05
C GLU A 302 -22.23 -18.96 22.46
N THR A 303 -21.22 -18.25 22.95
CA THR A 303 -20.81 -16.95 22.38
C THR A 303 -20.30 -17.11 20.96
N ALA A 304 -19.46 -18.12 20.70
CA ALA A 304 -19.01 -18.47 19.37
C ALA A 304 -20.17 -18.82 18.42
N ARG A 305 -21.11 -19.68 18.86
CA ARG A 305 -22.32 -20.03 18.09
C ARG A 305 -23.17 -18.79 17.77
N THR A 306 -23.36 -17.92 18.75
CA THR A 306 -24.13 -16.68 18.62
C THR A 306 -23.48 -15.71 17.63
N ALA A 307 -22.16 -15.53 17.69
CA ALA A 307 -21.42 -14.69 16.76
C ALA A 307 -21.54 -15.21 15.32
N VAL A 308 -21.33 -16.52 15.10
CA VAL A 308 -21.48 -17.15 13.78
C VAL A 308 -22.92 -17.02 13.25
N ALA A 309 -23.93 -17.23 14.09
CA ALA A 309 -25.33 -17.09 13.70
C ALA A 309 -25.68 -15.64 13.32
N ARG A 310 -25.18 -14.65 14.08
CA ARG A 310 -25.38 -13.22 13.80
C ARG A 310 -24.73 -12.82 12.48
N ALA A 311 -23.49 -13.22 12.25
CA ALA A 311 -22.78 -12.96 11.00
C ALA A 311 -23.47 -13.61 9.81
N THR A 312 -23.94 -14.86 9.96
CA THR A 312 -24.68 -15.59 8.92
C THR A 312 -25.98 -14.89 8.54
N ALA A 313 -26.72 -14.33 9.52
CA ALA A 313 -27.95 -13.61 9.26
C ALA A 313 -27.73 -12.27 8.53
N GLU A 314 -26.60 -11.61 8.77
CA GLU A 314 -26.25 -10.32 8.16
C GLU A 314 -25.58 -10.49 6.78
N ALA A 315 -24.93 -11.63 6.53
CA ALA A 315 -24.17 -11.92 5.31
C ALA A 315 -24.90 -11.61 3.98
N PRO A 316 -26.22 -11.85 3.79
CA PRO A 316 -26.91 -11.54 2.53
C PRO A 316 -26.90 -10.05 2.13
N LYS A 317 -26.62 -9.13 3.06
CA LYS A 317 -26.46 -7.70 2.75
C LYS A 317 -25.07 -7.35 2.22
N TRP A 318 -24.09 -8.24 2.42
CA TRP A 318 -22.67 -8.01 2.17
C TRP A 318 -22.06 -8.98 1.15
N PHE A 319 -22.75 -10.08 0.83
CA PHE A 319 -22.29 -11.10 -0.11
C PHE A 319 -23.43 -11.50 -1.05
N GLY A 320 -23.15 -11.65 -2.34
CA GLY A 320 -24.11 -12.21 -3.30
C GLY A 320 -24.01 -13.73 -3.39
N ARG A 321 -22.84 -14.30 -3.04
CA ARG A 321 -22.59 -15.75 -2.92
C ARG A 321 -22.45 -16.14 -1.46
N ILE A 322 -23.29 -17.05 -1.00
CA ILE A 322 -23.27 -17.61 0.36
C ILE A 322 -22.98 -19.11 0.24
N PRO A 323 -22.05 -19.67 1.02
CA PRO A 323 -21.83 -21.12 1.06
C PRO A 323 -23.12 -21.90 1.34
N GLU A 324 -23.36 -22.98 0.61
CA GLU A 324 -24.53 -23.85 0.84
C GLU A 324 -24.44 -24.59 2.19
N GLN A 325 -23.23 -24.99 2.59
CA GLN A 325 -22.99 -25.63 3.87
C GLN A 325 -22.79 -24.59 4.96
N GLN A 326 -23.52 -24.71 6.06
CA GLN A 326 -23.33 -23.84 7.22
C GLN A 326 -22.09 -24.25 8.03
N CYS A 327 -21.41 -23.27 8.64
CA CYS A 327 -20.33 -23.53 9.57
C CYS A 327 -20.88 -24.13 10.86
N THR A 328 -20.36 -25.29 11.28
CA THR A 328 -20.62 -25.82 12.62
C THR A 328 -19.61 -25.25 13.61
N VAL A 329 -20.01 -25.12 14.88
CA VAL A 329 -19.13 -24.72 15.98
C VAL A 329 -19.00 -25.90 16.94
N GLU A 330 -17.77 -26.33 17.20
CA GLU A 330 -17.47 -27.49 18.04
C GLU A 330 -16.33 -27.20 19.02
N ALA A 331 -16.30 -27.93 20.13
CA ALA A 331 -15.17 -27.87 21.04
C ALA A 331 -13.99 -28.64 20.47
N VAL A 332 -12.77 -28.13 20.66
CA VAL A 332 -11.57 -28.94 20.42
C VAL A 332 -11.66 -30.22 21.28
N PRO A 333 -11.41 -31.42 20.72
CA PRO A 333 -11.41 -32.67 21.48
C PRO A 333 -10.50 -32.59 22.71
N ALA A 334 -10.97 -33.08 23.86
CA ALA A 334 -10.33 -32.90 25.16
C ALA A 334 -8.90 -33.44 25.21
N GLU A 335 -8.63 -34.48 24.42
CA GLU A 335 -7.34 -35.17 24.32
C GLU A 335 -6.25 -34.31 23.66
N VAL A 336 -6.63 -33.29 22.89
CA VAL A 336 -5.71 -32.45 22.10
C VAL A 336 -5.76 -30.98 22.52
N ALA A 337 -6.80 -30.60 23.26
CA ALA A 337 -7.08 -29.25 23.68
C ALA A 337 -5.92 -28.54 24.41
N PRO A 338 -5.10 -29.20 25.26
CA PRO A 338 -3.93 -28.55 25.90
C PRO A 338 -2.85 -28.06 24.92
N GLY A 339 -2.73 -28.69 23.75
CA GLY A 339 -1.71 -28.37 22.74
C GLY A 339 -2.26 -27.70 21.48
N ALA A 340 -3.57 -27.45 21.42
CA ALA A 340 -4.23 -26.82 20.28
C ALA A 340 -4.26 -25.29 20.42
N PRO A 341 -4.34 -24.53 19.30
CA PRO A 341 -4.52 -23.08 19.36
C PRO A 341 -5.85 -22.71 20.01
N ALA A 342 -6.04 -21.41 20.29
CA ALA A 342 -7.27 -20.91 20.93
C ALA A 342 -8.53 -21.22 20.10
N ALA A 343 -8.41 -21.18 18.78
CA ALA A 343 -9.41 -21.67 17.85
C ALA A 343 -8.74 -22.00 16.50
N TYR A 344 -9.42 -22.75 15.65
CA TYR A 344 -9.03 -22.96 14.26
C TYR A 344 -10.23 -23.41 13.41
N TYR A 345 -10.17 -23.12 12.12
CA TYR A 345 -11.12 -23.62 11.15
C TYR A 345 -10.64 -24.88 10.45
N LEU A 346 -11.49 -25.91 10.41
CA LEU A 346 -11.31 -27.09 9.59
C LEU A 346 -12.20 -27.00 8.35
N ARG A 347 -11.57 -26.93 7.18
CA ARG A 347 -12.27 -26.86 5.89
C ARG A 347 -13.15 -28.10 5.61
N PRO A 348 -14.25 -27.93 4.84
CA PRO A 348 -15.10 -29.05 4.46
C PRO A 348 -14.31 -30.05 3.60
N ALA A 349 -14.71 -31.32 3.62
CA ALA A 349 -14.15 -32.30 2.70
C ALA A 349 -14.75 -32.11 1.30
N GLY A 350 -13.92 -32.20 0.24
CA GLY A 350 -14.37 -31.98 -1.14
C GLY A 350 -15.41 -33.00 -1.64
N ASP A 351 -15.51 -34.15 -0.97
CA ASP A 351 -16.51 -35.21 -1.20
C ASP A 351 -17.80 -35.04 -0.37
N GLY A 352 -17.89 -33.99 0.46
CA GLY A 352 -19.02 -33.74 1.34
C GLY A 352 -19.09 -34.61 2.60
N SER A 353 -18.08 -35.46 2.86
CA SER A 353 -18.05 -36.35 4.04
C SER A 353 -17.90 -35.63 5.38
N ARG A 354 -17.42 -34.38 5.37
CA ARG A 354 -17.21 -33.53 6.56
C ARG A 354 -17.61 -32.07 6.27
N PRO A 355 -18.43 -31.43 7.13
CA PRO A 355 -18.75 -30.01 6.99
C PRO A 355 -17.55 -29.12 7.36
N GLY A 356 -17.65 -27.82 7.09
CA GLY A 356 -16.71 -26.84 7.64
C GLY A 356 -16.96 -26.61 9.14
N ILE A 357 -15.93 -26.80 9.98
CA ILE A 357 -16.05 -26.77 11.44
C ILE A 357 -15.15 -25.67 12.01
N TYR A 358 -15.74 -24.76 12.78
CA TYR A 358 -15.02 -23.84 13.66
C TYR A 358 -14.81 -24.51 15.02
N PHE A 359 -13.55 -24.87 15.32
CA PHE A 359 -13.18 -25.44 16.60
C PHE A 359 -12.76 -24.35 17.58
N ALA A 360 -13.47 -24.26 18.71
CA ALA A 360 -13.13 -23.36 19.80
C ALA A 360 -12.53 -24.16 20.97
N ASN A 361 -11.36 -23.74 21.45
CA ASN A 361 -10.64 -24.48 22.48
C ASN A 361 -11.19 -24.15 23.88
N THR A 362 -11.85 -25.13 24.50
CA THR A 362 -12.47 -25.00 25.82
C THR A 362 -11.54 -25.38 26.98
N HIS A 363 -10.30 -25.82 26.68
CA HIS A 363 -9.29 -26.11 27.70
C HIS A 363 -8.98 -24.84 28.49
N GLU A 364 -9.07 -24.95 29.82
CA GLU A 364 -8.87 -23.84 30.76
C GLU A 364 -9.67 -22.59 30.37
N ALA A 365 -10.93 -22.77 29.96
CA ALA A 365 -11.78 -21.67 29.48
C ALA A 365 -11.82 -20.45 30.44
N THR A 366 -11.78 -20.67 31.75
CA THR A 366 -11.78 -19.58 32.75
C THR A 366 -10.51 -18.72 32.76
N GLU A 367 -9.43 -19.18 32.14
CA GLU A 367 -8.19 -18.41 31.99
C GLU A 367 -8.14 -17.62 30.67
N ARG A 368 -9.05 -17.93 29.72
CA ARG A 368 -9.05 -17.34 28.37
C ARG A 368 -9.75 -15.98 28.31
N LEU A 369 -9.24 -15.13 27.43
CA LEU A 369 -9.71 -13.78 27.18
C LEU A 369 -11.00 -13.78 26.33
N ARG A 370 -12.09 -13.27 26.88
CA ARG A 370 -13.40 -13.23 26.18
C ARG A 370 -13.49 -12.15 25.10
N HIS A 371 -12.68 -11.10 25.20
CA HIS A 371 -12.73 -9.98 24.24
C HIS A 371 -12.29 -10.39 22.83
N MET A 372 -11.47 -11.44 22.69
CA MET A 372 -11.00 -11.98 21.40
C MET A 372 -12.03 -12.87 20.68
N ALA A 373 -13.13 -13.23 21.33
CA ALA A 373 -14.02 -14.29 20.86
C ALA A 373 -14.67 -13.97 19.51
N GLU A 374 -15.22 -12.76 19.38
CA GLU A 374 -16.00 -12.39 18.21
C GLU A 374 -15.10 -12.16 16.99
N THR A 375 -14.00 -11.43 17.16
CA THR A 375 -13.01 -11.24 16.08
C THR A 375 -12.48 -12.59 15.57
N THR A 376 -12.15 -13.52 16.47
CA THR A 376 -11.69 -14.87 16.09
C THR A 376 -12.79 -15.66 15.36
N ALA A 377 -14.04 -15.56 15.82
CA ALA A 377 -15.16 -16.22 15.14
C ALA A 377 -15.41 -15.65 13.73
N PHE A 378 -15.27 -14.33 13.54
CA PHE A 378 -15.43 -13.71 12.23
C PHE A 378 -14.27 -14.06 11.28
N HIS A 379 -13.05 -14.17 11.81
CA HIS A 379 -11.85 -14.62 11.08
C HIS A 379 -11.95 -16.08 10.62
N GLU A 380 -12.27 -17.00 11.54
CA GLU A 380 -12.24 -18.45 11.27
C GLU A 380 -13.52 -18.93 10.56
N ALA A 381 -14.67 -18.34 10.88
CA ALA A 381 -15.96 -18.76 10.36
C ALA A 381 -16.52 -17.73 9.36
N VAL A 382 -17.52 -16.95 9.79
CA VAL A 382 -18.32 -16.10 8.89
C VAL A 382 -18.05 -14.62 9.21
N PRO A 383 -17.59 -13.79 8.25
CA PRO A 383 -17.40 -14.07 6.83
C PRO A 383 -15.96 -14.45 6.40
N GLY A 384 -15.09 -14.86 7.33
CA GLY A 384 -13.70 -15.22 7.06
C GLY A 384 -13.48 -16.57 6.35
N HIS A 385 -12.66 -17.45 6.92
CA HIS A 385 -12.17 -18.66 6.26
C HIS A 385 -13.28 -19.63 5.83
N HIS A 386 -14.38 -19.74 6.58
CA HIS A 386 -15.48 -20.61 6.16
C HIS A 386 -16.09 -20.16 4.83
N PHE A 387 -16.35 -18.86 4.65
CA PHE A 387 -16.88 -18.33 3.38
C PHE A 387 -15.87 -18.55 2.26
N GLN A 388 -14.63 -18.12 2.47
CA GLN A 388 -13.58 -18.17 1.46
C GLN A 388 -13.30 -19.60 0.98
N LEU A 389 -13.06 -20.53 1.88
CA LEU A 389 -12.67 -21.90 1.53
C LEU A 389 -13.86 -22.74 1.02
N SER A 390 -15.07 -22.52 1.56
CA SER A 390 -16.26 -23.25 1.11
C SER A 390 -16.71 -22.79 -0.28
N ILE A 391 -16.65 -21.48 -0.58
CA ILE A 391 -16.91 -20.96 -1.92
C ILE A 391 -15.89 -21.53 -2.91
N ALA A 392 -14.59 -21.44 -2.60
CA ALA A 392 -13.54 -21.96 -3.48
C ALA A 392 -13.71 -23.46 -3.81
N GLN A 393 -14.22 -24.25 -2.88
CA GLN A 393 -14.53 -25.66 -3.12
C GLN A 393 -15.69 -25.86 -4.11
N GLY A 394 -16.69 -24.99 -4.09
CA GLY A 394 -17.86 -25.04 -4.99
C GLY A 394 -17.58 -24.61 -6.44
N LEU A 395 -16.44 -23.96 -6.72
CA LEU A 395 -16.06 -23.46 -8.06
C LEU A 395 -15.57 -24.58 -8.99
N THR A 396 -16.41 -25.59 -9.22
CA THR A 396 -16.07 -26.79 -10.03
C THR A 396 -15.80 -26.51 -11.51
N GLU A 397 -16.21 -25.35 -12.00
CA GLU A 397 -15.89 -24.84 -13.33
C GLU A 397 -14.44 -24.37 -13.49
N LEU A 398 -13.75 -24.10 -12.37
CA LEU A 398 -12.34 -23.69 -12.38
C LEU A 398 -11.39 -24.89 -12.37
N PRO A 399 -10.21 -24.78 -13.01
CA PRO A 399 -9.14 -25.76 -12.87
C PRO A 399 -8.81 -26.05 -11.41
N LEU A 400 -8.47 -27.30 -11.09
CA LEU A 400 -8.23 -27.73 -9.71
C LEU A 400 -7.18 -26.86 -9.01
N LEU A 401 -6.15 -26.45 -9.74
CA LEU A 401 -5.09 -25.54 -9.27
C LEU A 401 -5.64 -24.27 -8.60
N ARG A 402 -6.69 -23.64 -9.13
CA ARG A 402 -7.28 -22.41 -8.55
C ARG A 402 -8.11 -22.66 -7.29
N ARG A 403 -8.58 -23.88 -7.10
CA ARG A 403 -9.38 -24.31 -5.94
C ARG A 403 -8.51 -24.73 -4.76
N ILE A 404 -7.31 -25.24 -5.05
CA ILE A 404 -6.37 -25.78 -4.04
C ILE A 404 -5.10 -24.95 -3.86
N GLY A 405 -4.82 -24.00 -4.76
CA GLY A 405 -3.69 -23.09 -4.62
C GLY A 405 -3.76 -22.41 -3.25
N MET A 406 -2.63 -22.27 -2.56
CA MET A 406 -2.57 -21.70 -1.22
C MET A 406 -1.62 -20.51 -1.24
N PHE A 407 -2.19 -19.30 -1.21
CA PHE A 407 -1.44 -18.05 -1.14
C PHE A 407 -1.66 -17.43 0.24
N ASN A 408 -0.63 -17.50 1.09
CA ASN A 408 -0.71 -17.10 2.50
C ASN A 408 -1.35 -15.73 2.69
N ALA A 409 -0.89 -14.70 1.96
CA ALA A 409 -1.47 -13.37 2.09
C ALA A 409 -2.90 -13.22 1.58
N TYR A 410 -3.35 -14.00 0.60
CA TYR A 410 -4.76 -13.98 0.18
C TYR A 410 -5.65 -14.61 1.25
N VAL A 411 -5.27 -15.78 1.75
CA VAL A 411 -6.04 -16.55 2.74
C VAL A 411 -6.13 -15.77 4.06
N GLU A 412 -4.98 -15.42 4.63
CA GLU A 412 -4.89 -14.75 5.92
C GLU A 412 -5.32 -13.28 5.82
N GLY A 413 -5.07 -12.66 4.67
CA GLY A 413 -5.55 -11.32 4.37
C GLY A 413 -7.05 -11.22 4.32
N TRP A 414 -7.73 -12.23 3.74
CA TRP A 414 -9.20 -12.30 3.75
C TRP A 414 -9.73 -12.45 5.17
N GLY A 415 -9.16 -13.35 5.97
CA GLY A 415 -9.52 -13.51 7.38
C GLY A 415 -9.41 -12.19 8.13
N LEU A 416 -8.27 -11.50 8.03
CA LEU A 416 -8.02 -10.24 8.72
C LEU A 416 -8.83 -9.05 8.14
N TYR A 417 -9.13 -9.06 6.85
CA TYR A 417 -10.08 -8.14 6.22
C TYR A 417 -11.49 -8.31 6.80
N SER A 418 -11.91 -9.57 6.99
CA SER A 418 -13.23 -9.91 7.51
C SER A 418 -13.47 -9.41 8.94
N GLU A 419 -12.42 -9.32 9.76
CA GLU A 419 -12.50 -8.78 11.13
C GLU A 419 -12.87 -7.30 11.15
N ARG A 420 -12.29 -6.49 10.26
CA ARG A 420 -12.64 -5.06 10.11
C ARG A 420 -13.96 -4.89 9.37
N LEU A 421 -14.26 -5.75 8.40
CA LEU A 421 -15.57 -5.78 7.75
C LEU A 421 -16.69 -6.05 8.76
N ALA A 422 -16.46 -6.91 9.76
CA ALA A 422 -17.45 -7.21 10.78
C ALA A 422 -17.89 -5.97 11.58
N GLU A 423 -17.00 -4.99 11.77
CA GLU A 423 -17.33 -3.69 12.35
C GLU A 423 -18.24 -2.88 11.42
N GLU A 424 -17.92 -2.81 10.13
CA GLU A 424 -18.77 -2.13 9.12
C GLU A 424 -20.16 -2.79 9.01
N MET A 425 -20.22 -4.10 9.20
CA MET A 425 -21.47 -4.89 9.25
C MET A 425 -22.26 -4.68 10.56
N GLY A 426 -21.69 -4.01 11.57
CA GLY A 426 -22.30 -3.83 12.89
C GLY A 426 -22.40 -5.13 13.70
N LEU A 427 -21.43 -6.05 13.53
CA LEU A 427 -21.48 -7.38 14.15
C LEU A 427 -20.88 -7.43 15.55
N TYR A 428 -20.00 -6.51 15.95
CA TYR A 428 -19.44 -6.56 17.31
C TYR A 428 -20.52 -6.23 18.35
N SER A 429 -20.62 -7.05 19.40
CA SER A 429 -21.69 -6.92 20.39
C SER A 429 -21.53 -5.71 21.32
N ASP A 430 -20.30 -5.31 21.60
CA ASP A 430 -19.98 -4.14 22.42
C ASP A 430 -18.55 -3.62 22.15
N ASP A 431 -18.19 -2.51 22.80
CA ASP A 431 -16.86 -1.89 22.67
C ASP A 431 -15.72 -2.76 23.26
N VAL A 432 -16.02 -3.74 24.12
CA VAL A 432 -15.01 -4.70 24.61
C VAL A 432 -14.65 -5.68 23.50
N ALA A 433 -15.62 -6.16 22.73
CA ALA A 433 -15.36 -6.99 21.55
C ALA A 433 -14.57 -6.22 20.47
N ARG A 434 -14.84 -4.91 20.31
CA ARG A 434 -14.07 -4.02 19.42
C ARG A 434 -12.62 -3.83 19.88
N LEU A 435 -12.36 -3.75 21.20
CA LEU A 435 -10.99 -3.79 21.73
C LEU A 435 -10.27 -5.11 21.40
N GLY A 436 -11.01 -6.23 21.31
CA GLY A 436 -10.46 -7.50 20.83
C GLY A 436 -10.09 -7.48 19.35
N MET A 437 -10.89 -6.84 18.50
CA MET A 437 -10.50 -6.58 17.11
C MET A 437 -9.19 -5.78 17.04
N LEU A 438 -9.05 -4.71 17.85
CA LEU A 438 -7.79 -3.95 17.89
C LEU A 438 -6.61 -4.79 18.42
N ALA A 439 -6.84 -5.72 19.34
CA ALA A 439 -5.82 -6.66 19.82
C ALA A 439 -5.36 -7.59 18.69
N GLY A 440 -6.30 -8.09 17.88
CA GLY A 440 -6.00 -8.80 16.64
C GLY A 440 -5.12 -7.98 15.71
N ASP A 441 -5.55 -6.75 15.40
CA ASP A 441 -4.84 -5.81 14.55
C ASP A 441 -3.41 -5.52 15.03
N SER A 442 -3.23 -5.19 16.31
CA SER A 442 -1.92 -4.85 16.88
C SER A 442 -0.98 -6.06 16.86
N LEU A 443 -1.47 -7.27 17.13
CA LEU A 443 -0.65 -8.48 16.98
C LEU A 443 -0.21 -8.68 15.51
N ARG A 444 -1.11 -8.53 14.53
CA ARG A 444 -0.78 -8.72 13.11
C ARG A 444 0.06 -7.58 12.53
N ALA A 445 -0.03 -6.36 13.08
CA ALA A 445 0.89 -5.27 12.76
C ALA A 445 2.27 -5.52 13.38
N GLY A 446 2.31 -5.95 14.64
CA GLY A 446 3.52 -6.34 15.35
C GLY A 446 4.26 -7.46 14.63
N ARG A 447 3.55 -8.43 14.03
CA ARG A 447 4.13 -9.47 13.15
C ARG A 447 4.99 -8.91 12.02
N LEU A 448 4.58 -7.82 11.36
CA LEU A 448 5.40 -7.18 10.33
C LEU A 448 6.72 -6.69 10.92
N VAL A 449 6.66 -6.04 12.09
CA VAL A 449 7.83 -5.45 12.75
C VAL A 449 8.78 -6.53 13.25
N VAL A 450 8.27 -7.55 13.96
CA VAL A 450 9.15 -8.55 14.58
C VAL A 450 9.68 -9.58 13.59
N ASP A 451 8.92 -10.00 12.58
CA ASP A 451 9.41 -10.96 11.58
C ASP A 451 10.54 -10.32 10.76
N THR A 452 10.34 -9.10 10.25
CA THR A 452 11.41 -8.34 9.58
C THR A 452 12.54 -7.95 10.52
N GLY A 453 12.22 -7.63 11.78
CA GLY A 453 13.19 -7.38 12.84
C GLY A 453 14.14 -8.56 13.04
N LEU A 454 13.59 -9.75 13.22
CA LEU A 454 14.35 -10.99 13.41
C LEU A 454 15.18 -11.33 12.15
N HIS A 455 14.55 -11.33 10.98
CA HIS A 455 15.11 -11.96 9.79
C HIS A 455 15.84 -11.02 8.83
N ALA A 456 15.63 -9.70 8.89
CA ALA A 456 16.34 -8.70 8.10
C ALA A 456 17.20 -7.75 8.96
N LEU A 457 16.69 -7.31 10.11
CA LEU A 457 17.36 -6.28 10.94
C LEU A 457 18.21 -6.84 12.09
N GLY A 458 18.26 -8.18 12.23
CA GLY A 458 19.14 -8.86 13.17
C GLY A 458 18.70 -8.78 14.63
N TRP A 459 17.41 -8.59 14.92
CA TRP A 459 16.88 -8.61 16.28
C TRP A 459 17.07 -9.97 16.94
N SER A 460 17.32 -9.94 18.24
CA SER A 460 17.24 -11.11 19.12
C SER A 460 15.79 -11.53 19.37
N ARG A 461 15.59 -12.78 19.81
CA ARG A 461 14.29 -13.26 20.30
C ARG A 461 13.73 -12.35 21.40
N GLN A 462 14.58 -11.89 22.32
CA GLN A 462 14.13 -11.06 23.43
C GLN A 462 13.63 -9.69 22.96
N GLN A 463 14.31 -9.06 22.00
CA GLN A 463 13.84 -7.80 21.42
C GLN A 463 12.47 -7.95 20.76
N ALA A 464 12.23 -9.06 20.03
CA ALA A 464 10.92 -9.34 19.45
C ALA A 464 9.82 -9.54 20.52
N VAL A 465 10.13 -10.27 21.60
CA VAL A 465 9.22 -10.48 22.73
C VAL A 465 8.89 -9.16 23.43
N ASP A 466 9.90 -8.36 23.75
CA ASP A 466 9.73 -7.09 24.45
C ASP A 466 8.93 -6.09 23.60
N TYR A 467 9.20 -6.04 22.30
CA TYR A 467 8.45 -5.20 21.37
C TYR A 467 6.96 -5.55 21.37
N LEU A 468 6.60 -6.84 21.26
CA LEU A 468 5.19 -7.25 21.28
C LEU A 468 4.52 -6.98 22.63
N LEU A 469 5.23 -7.16 23.75
CA LEU A 469 4.69 -6.86 25.09
C LEU A 469 4.39 -5.38 25.30
N GLU A 470 5.17 -4.51 24.68
CA GLU A 470 4.95 -3.07 24.73
C GLU A 470 3.78 -2.62 23.85
N HIS A 471 3.56 -3.29 22.70
CA HIS A 471 2.65 -2.80 21.66
C HIS A 471 1.37 -3.63 21.46
N THR A 472 1.18 -4.73 22.18
CA THR A 472 -0.04 -5.55 22.09
C THR A 472 -0.56 -5.93 23.48
N PRO A 473 -1.86 -6.18 23.66
CA PRO A 473 -2.41 -6.64 24.94
C PRO A 473 -2.27 -8.15 25.15
N GLU A 474 -1.46 -8.86 24.35
CA GLU A 474 -1.28 -10.30 24.49
C GLU A 474 -0.49 -10.66 25.75
N ALA A 475 -0.71 -11.86 26.28
CA ALA A 475 0.01 -12.37 27.43
C ALA A 475 1.40 -12.91 27.02
N ARG A 476 2.34 -12.88 27.97
CA ARG A 476 3.76 -13.22 27.71
C ARG A 476 3.95 -14.64 27.14
N PRO A 477 3.34 -15.70 27.69
CA PRO A 477 3.52 -17.06 27.16
C PRO A 477 3.10 -17.18 25.69
N GLU A 478 2.01 -16.52 25.31
CA GLU A 478 1.49 -16.46 23.95
C GLU A 478 2.45 -15.72 23.02
N ILE A 479 2.98 -14.56 23.45
CA ILE A 479 3.99 -13.82 22.70
C ILE A 479 5.26 -14.64 22.49
N GLU A 480 5.75 -15.32 23.54
CA GLU A 480 6.95 -16.14 23.45
C GLU A 480 6.78 -17.31 22.46
N SER A 481 5.62 -17.98 22.49
CA SER A 481 5.25 -19.02 21.53
C SER A 481 5.15 -18.49 20.09
N GLU A 482 4.54 -17.32 19.92
CA GLU A 482 4.40 -16.67 18.61
C GLU A 482 5.75 -16.24 18.03
N VAL A 483 6.64 -15.65 18.84
CA VAL A 483 8.00 -15.30 18.40
C VAL A 483 8.78 -16.55 17.98
N ASP A 484 8.66 -17.65 18.74
CA ASP A 484 9.29 -18.92 18.37
C ASP A 484 8.76 -19.46 17.04
N ARG A 485 7.46 -19.27 16.76
CA ARG A 485 6.87 -19.57 15.45
C ARG A 485 7.44 -18.70 14.34
N TYR A 486 7.62 -17.40 14.57
CA TYR A 486 8.16 -16.49 13.54
C TYR A 486 9.60 -16.88 13.19
N ILE A 487 10.41 -17.21 14.21
CA ILE A 487 11.77 -17.72 14.01
C ILE A 487 11.77 -19.02 13.17
N ALA A 488 10.85 -19.93 13.46
CA ALA A 488 10.75 -21.23 12.79
C ALA A 488 10.20 -21.13 11.35
N TRP A 489 9.38 -20.13 11.05
CA TRP A 489 8.69 -19.98 9.77
C TRP A 489 8.81 -18.55 9.19
N PRO A 490 10.01 -18.18 8.71
CA PRO A 490 10.32 -16.81 8.31
C PRO A 490 9.40 -16.29 7.20
N GLY A 491 8.83 -15.10 7.38
CA GLY A 491 8.03 -14.42 6.36
C GLY A 491 6.55 -14.80 6.36
N GLN A 492 6.15 -15.92 6.97
CA GLN A 492 4.74 -16.35 6.99
C GLN A 492 3.87 -15.34 7.74
N ALA A 493 4.38 -14.78 8.84
CA ALA A 493 3.68 -13.82 9.68
C ALA A 493 3.35 -12.51 8.94
N LEU A 494 4.05 -12.21 7.83
CA LEU A 494 3.83 -11.01 7.02
C LEU A 494 2.53 -11.05 6.22
N GLY A 495 2.08 -12.26 5.85
CA GLY A 495 0.94 -12.44 4.92
C GLY A 495 -0.37 -11.86 5.44
N TYR A 496 -0.61 -11.90 6.75
CA TYR A 496 -1.85 -11.44 7.38
C TYR A 496 -2.12 -9.95 7.09
N MET A 497 -1.23 -9.07 7.57
CA MET A 497 -1.43 -7.63 7.47
C MET A 497 -1.25 -7.14 6.03
N VAL A 498 -0.28 -7.66 5.29
CA VAL A 498 -0.10 -7.32 3.87
C VAL A 498 -1.34 -7.72 3.05
N GLY A 499 -1.82 -8.94 3.28
CA GLY A 499 -3.04 -9.48 2.70
C GLY A 499 -4.24 -8.56 2.86
N ARG A 500 -4.57 -8.24 4.12
CA ARG A 500 -5.68 -7.32 4.43
C ARG A 500 -5.49 -5.97 3.75
N ARG A 501 -4.29 -5.40 3.88
CA ARG A 501 -3.97 -4.09 3.33
C ARG A 501 -4.22 -4.05 1.83
N GLU A 502 -3.76 -5.04 1.07
CA GLU A 502 -3.96 -5.05 -0.38
C GLU A 502 -5.44 -5.26 -0.77
N ILE A 503 -6.20 -6.09 -0.04
CA ILE A 503 -7.65 -6.24 -0.27
C ILE A 503 -8.38 -4.91 0.01
N GLN A 504 -8.07 -4.23 1.12
CA GLN A 504 -8.64 -2.93 1.45
C GLN A 504 -8.27 -1.87 0.41
N ARG A 505 -7.02 -1.84 -0.07
CA ARG A 505 -6.59 -0.94 -1.15
C ARG A 505 -7.35 -1.22 -2.44
N ALA A 506 -7.54 -2.48 -2.81
CA ALA A 506 -8.31 -2.86 -3.98
C ALA A 506 -9.79 -2.44 -3.86
N ARG A 507 -10.41 -2.65 -2.68
CA ARG A 507 -11.77 -2.20 -2.39
C ARG A 507 -11.92 -0.68 -2.48
N ALA A 508 -10.99 0.07 -1.86
CA ALA A 508 -11.02 1.53 -1.86
C ALA A 508 -10.92 2.09 -3.28
N ARG A 509 -9.96 1.60 -4.08
CA ARG A 509 -9.83 1.99 -5.50
C ARG A 509 -11.08 1.67 -6.30
N ALA A 510 -11.62 0.46 -6.13
CA ALA A 510 -12.84 0.07 -6.84
C ALA A 510 -14.06 0.93 -6.44
N SER A 511 -14.21 1.23 -5.14
CA SER A 511 -15.28 2.09 -4.63
C SER A 511 -15.16 3.52 -5.16
N GLN A 512 -13.94 4.06 -5.21
CA GLN A 512 -13.68 5.41 -5.73
C GLN A 512 -13.98 5.48 -7.23
N ARG A 513 -13.49 4.51 -8.02
CA ARG A 513 -13.68 4.49 -9.47
C ARG A 513 -15.12 4.21 -9.89
N LEU A 514 -15.87 3.40 -9.15
CA LEU A 514 -17.26 3.08 -9.48
C LEU A 514 -18.28 4.04 -8.87
N GLY A 515 -17.90 4.80 -7.84
CA GLY A 515 -18.77 5.77 -7.17
C GLY A 515 -20.08 5.13 -6.71
N SER A 516 -21.21 5.74 -7.07
CA SER A 516 -22.56 5.26 -6.74
C SER A 516 -22.91 3.87 -7.29
N ARG A 517 -22.15 3.36 -8.27
CA ARG A 517 -22.34 2.01 -8.84
C ARG A 517 -21.55 0.92 -8.13
N PHE A 518 -20.70 1.28 -7.17
CA PHE A 518 -19.99 0.29 -6.38
C PHE A 518 -20.98 -0.53 -5.53
N ASP A 519 -21.09 -1.83 -5.81
CA ASP A 519 -21.79 -2.78 -4.93
C ASP A 519 -20.74 -3.61 -4.17
N VAL A 520 -20.69 -3.44 -2.84
CA VAL A 520 -19.77 -4.17 -1.98
C VAL A 520 -19.97 -5.70 -2.06
N ARG A 521 -21.20 -6.16 -2.32
CA ARG A 521 -21.51 -7.58 -2.49
C ARG A 521 -20.87 -8.12 -3.76
N ALA A 522 -20.94 -7.35 -4.85
CA ALA A 522 -20.32 -7.72 -6.12
C ALA A 522 -18.79 -7.72 -6.00
N PHE A 523 -18.21 -6.79 -5.23
CA PHE A 523 -16.78 -6.80 -4.92
C PHE A 523 -16.37 -8.05 -4.13
N HIS A 524 -17.09 -8.41 -3.06
CA HIS A 524 -16.78 -9.62 -2.30
C HIS A 524 -16.96 -10.90 -3.12
N ASP A 525 -18.02 -10.97 -3.93
CA ASP A 525 -18.23 -12.08 -4.85
C ASP A 525 -17.07 -12.21 -5.84
N LEU A 526 -16.56 -11.10 -6.38
CA LEU A 526 -15.39 -11.10 -7.26
C LEU A 526 -14.14 -11.63 -6.57
N VAL A 527 -13.84 -11.12 -5.37
CA VAL A 527 -12.67 -11.54 -4.58
C VAL A 527 -12.69 -13.04 -4.31
N LEU A 528 -13.88 -13.61 -4.03
CA LEU A 528 -14.05 -15.03 -3.66
C LEU A 528 -14.32 -15.97 -4.85
N ALA A 529 -14.88 -15.48 -5.95
CA ALA A 529 -15.26 -16.30 -7.11
C ALA A 529 -14.08 -16.70 -8.00
N GLY A 530 -12.91 -16.09 -7.81
CA GLY A 530 -11.70 -16.43 -8.56
C GLY A 530 -10.96 -17.67 -8.04
N GLY A 531 -11.42 -18.29 -6.96
CA GLY A 531 -10.62 -19.23 -6.17
C GLY A 531 -9.51 -18.48 -5.43
N GLN A 532 -8.47 -19.20 -5.01
CA GLN A 532 -7.35 -18.59 -4.29
C GLN A 532 -6.37 -17.96 -5.27
N LEU A 533 -6.13 -16.66 -5.14
CA LEU A 533 -5.31 -15.88 -6.08
C LEU A 533 -4.11 -15.25 -5.35
N PRO A 534 -2.95 -15.09 -6.00
CA PRO A 534 -1.94 -14.13 -5.56
C PRO A 534 -2.55 -12.72 -5.47
N LEU A 535 -2.12 -11.88 -4.52
CA LEU A 535 -2.67 -10.53 -4.37
C LEU A 535 -2.44 -9.67 -5.63
N SER A 536 -1.32 -9.86 -6.33
CA SER A 536 -1.03 -9.19 -7.59
C SER A 536 -2.07 -9.52 -8.67
N VAL A 537 -2.45 -10.80 -8.78
CA VAL A 537 -3.49 -11.26 -9.72
C VAL A 537 -4.86 -10.77 -9.28
N LEU A 538 -5.17 -10.80 -7.99
CA LEU A 538 -6.42 -10.26 -7.45
C LEU A 538 -6.58 -8.76 -7.79
N ALA A 539 -5.51 -7.97 -7.67
CA ALA A 539 -5.53 -6.56 -8.04
C ALA A 539 -5.90 -6.37 -9.53
N THR A 540 -5.29 -7.15 -10.44
CA THR A 540 -5.64 -7.13 -11.86
C THR A 540 -7.10 -7.52 -12.10
N VAL A 541 -7.60 -8.56 -11.44
CA VAL A 541 -9.00 -9.00 -11.56
C VAL A 541 -9.97 -7.91 -11.11
N VAL A 542 -9.67 -7.21 -10.02
CA VAL A 542 -10.47 -6.06 -9.55
C VAL A 542 -10.42 -4.92 -10.55
N ASP A 543 -9.25 -4.57 -11.06
CA ASP A 543 -9.10 -3.46 -12.02
C ASP A 543 -9.85 -3.73 -13.33
N GLU A 544 -9.84 -4.98 -13.81
CA GLU A 544 -10.62 -5.42 -14.97
C GLU A 544 -12.11 -5.44 -14.71
N TRP A 545 -12.55 -5.87 -13.52
CA TRP A 545 -13.95 -5.80 -13.12
C TRP A 545 -14.46 -4.37 -13.10
N VAL A 546 -13.68 -3.43 -12.54
CA VAL A 546 -13.98 -1.99 -12.57
C VAL A 546 -14.07 -1.51 -14.01
N ALA A 547 -13.12 -1.86 -14.88
CA ALA A 547 -13.15 -1.49 -16.29
C ALA A 547 -14.37 -2.07 -17.03
N GLY A 548 -14.80 -3.29 -16.69
CA GLY A 548 -15.97 -3.95 -17.25
C GLY A 548 -17.31 -3.30 -16.87
N HIS A 549 -17.35 -2.50 -15.81
CA HIS A 549 -18.52 -1.68 -15.48
C HIS A 549 -18.58 -0.42 -16.36
N GLY A 550 -17.57 -0.12 -17.18
CA GLY A 550 -17.49 1.11 -17.95
C GLY A 550 -17.30 2.34 -17.05
N ASP A 551 -17.27 3.51 -17.67
CA ASP A 551 -16.97 4.75 -16.95
C ASP A 551 -18.19 5.32 -16.20
N THR A 552 -17.94 6.02 -15.09
CA THR A 552 -18.89 6.96 -14.48
C THR A 552 -18.33 8.37 -14.53
N VAL A 553 -19.20 9.36 -14.39
CA VAL A 553 -18.78 10.76 -14.23
C VAL A 553 -17.84 10.91 -13.03
N ASP A 554 -18.23 10.40 -11.85
CA ASP A 554 -17.42 10.49 -10.62
C ASP A 554 -16.11 9.71 -10.72
N GLY A 555 -16.13 8.56 -11.41
CA GLY A 555 -14.95 7.72 -11.62
C GLY A 555 -13.92 8.42 -12.50
N LEU A 556 -14.36 9.05 -13.58
CA LEU A 556 -13.50 9.83 -14.45
C LEU A 556 -13.01 11.12 -13.78
N ALA A 557 -13.83 11.74 -12.93
CA ALA A 557 -13.41 12.89 -12.12
C ALA A 557 -12.33 12.51 -11.10
N SER A 558 -12.46 11.35 -10.46
CA SER A 558 -11.44 10.81 -9.56
C SER A 558 -10.15 10.49 -10.33
N GLU A 559 -10.27 9.84 -11.49
CA GLU A 559 -9.14 9.52 -12.35
C GLU A 559 -8.41 10.78 -12.84
N LEU A 560 -9.13 11.88 -13.14
CA LEU A 560 -8.53 13.17 -13.48
C LEU A 560 -7.62 13.70 -12.36
N VAL A 561 -8.11 13.64 -11.11
CA VAL A 561 -7.37 14.14 -9.93
C VAL A 561 -6.15 13.26 -9.68
N GLU A 562 -6.30 11.93 -9.73
CA GLU A 562 -5.19 10.98 -9.58
C GLU A 562 -4.12 11.20 -10.64
N LEU A 563 -4.53 11.35 -11.91
CA LEU A 563 -3.61 11.61 -13.03
C LEU A 563 -2.87 12.94 -12.83
N SER A 564 -3.56 13.98 -12.33
CA SER A 564 -2.94 15.27 -12.00
C SER A 564 -1.93 15.17 -10.87
N PHE A 565 -2.21 14.37 -9.84
CA PHE A 565 -1.28 14.15 -8.72
C PHE A 565 -0.10 13.26 -9.11
N GLU A 566 -0.28 12.32 -10.04
CA GLU A 566 0.82 11.53 -10.60
C GLU A 566 1.75 12.40 -11.46
N GLN A 567 1.20 13.31 -12.26
CA GLN A 567 1.97 14.26 -13.05
C GLN A 567 2.70 15.27 -12.16
N GLU A 568 2.00 15.84 -11.16
CA GLU A 568 2.52 16.87 -10.26
C GLU A 568 2.43 16.43 -8.78
N PRO A 569 3.34 15.55 -8.30
CA PRO A 569 3.30 15.02 -6.93
C PRO A 569 3.46 16.06 -5.82
N LEU A 570 3.83 17.30 -6.16
CA LEU A 570 3.87 18.42 -5.22
C LEU A 570 2.49 18.98 -4.89
N HIS A 571 1.52 18.88 -5.80
CA HIS A 571 0.19 19.48 -5.61
C HIS A 571 -0.54 18.98 -4.37
N PRO A 572 -0.61 17.66 -4.07
CA PRO A 572 -1.25 17.18 -2.84
C PRO A 572 -0.65 17.83 -1.59
N SER A 573 0.69 17.92 -1.53
CA SER A 573 1.42 18.58 -0.44
C SER A 573 1.05 20.05 -0.30
N VAL A 574 1.03 20.80 -1.40
CA VAL A 574 0.69 22.24 -1.38
C VAL A 574 -0.76 22.48 -0.96
N LEU A 575 -1.67 21.58 -1.35
CA LEU A 575 -3.10 21.65 -1.05
C LEU A 575 -3.48 21.11 0.34
N GLY A 576 -2.55 20.50 1.08
CA GLY A 576 -2.88 19.84 2.35
C GLY A 576 -3.70 18.56 2.17
N LEU A 577 -3.55 17.88 1.03
CA LEU A 577 -4.24 16.63 0.72
C LEU A 577 -3.33 15.43 0.96
N PRO A 578 -3.87 14.25 1.33
CA PRO A 578 -3.09 13.02 1.44
C PRO A 578 -2.43 12.66 0.09
N GLY A 579 -1.17 12.19 0.13
CA GLY A 579 -0.49 11.69 -1.08
C GLY A 579 0.94 11.20 -0.86
N ASP A 580 1.64 10.98 -1.97
CA ASP A 580 3.07 10.65 -2.04
C ASP A 580 3.90 11.92 -1.79
N HIS A 581 4.12 12.23 -0.51
CA HIS A 581 4.80 13.45 -0.07
C HIS A 581 6.32 13.45 -0.26
N ASP A 582 6.87 12.42 -0.89
CA ASP A 582 8.28 12.10 -1.04
C ASP A 582 8.78 12.15 -2.50
N ARG A 583 7.89 12.44 -3.45
CA ARG A 583 8.20 12.39 -4.90
C ARG A 583 8.21 13.77 -5.56
N LEU A 584 8.95 13.87 -6.67
CA LEU A 584 8.90 14.95 -7.66
C LEU A 584 8.36 14.39 -8.99
N GLY A 585 7.84 15.26 -9.85
CA GLY A 585 7.25 14.87 -11.14
C GLY A 585 8.30 14.38 -12.15
N ASP A 586 7.97 13.34 -12.91
CA ASP A 586 8.84 12.75 -13.94
C ASP A 586 9.02 13.71 -15.13
N GLN A 587 10.23 14.23 -15.31
CA GLN A 587 10.53 15.22 -16.34
C GLN A 587 10.91 14.61 -17.69
N THR A 588 10.95 13.28 -17.83
CA THR A 588 11.33 12.63 -19.09
C THR A 588 10.30 12.87 -20.19
N ARG A 589 10.73 12.90 -21.46
CA ARG A 589 9.83 13.04 -22.61
C ARG A 589 8.76 11.94 -22.66
N ALA A 590 9.17 10.69 -22.40
CA ALA A 590 8.27 9.55 -22.40
C ALA A 590 7.12 9.72 -21.39
N ALA A 591 7.42 10.25 -20.20
CA ALA A 591 6.39 10.55 -19.21
C ALA A 591 5.43 11.65 -19.68
N GLN A 592 5.94 12.75 -20.24
CA GLN A 592 5.10 13.84 -20.75
C GLN A 592 4.16 13.37 -21.88
N GLU A 593 4.64 12.52 -22.78
CA GLU A 593 3.83 11.92 -23.84
C GLU A 593 2.77 10.96 -23.29
N ARG A 594 3.13 10.15 -22.28
CA ARG A 594 2.21 9.25 -21.57
C ARG A 594 1.09 10.04 -20.89
N PHE A 595 1.40 11.09 -20.13
CA PHE A 595 0.40 11.92 -19.46
C PHE A 595 -0.52 12.59 -20.49
N ARG A 596 0.05 13.16 -21.56
CA ARG A 596 -0.76 13.77 -22.63
C ARG A 596 -1.72 12.76 -23.26
N ALA A 597 -1.26 11.55 -23.52
CA ALA A 597 -2.11 10.48 -24.06
C ALA A 597 -3.21 10.09 -23.08
N ALA A 598 -2.88 9.98 -21.79
CA ALA A 598 -3.83 9.66 -20.72
C ALA A 598 -4.93 10.73 -20.59
N TYR A 599 -4.58 12.01 -20.56
CA TYR A 599 -5.58 13.08 -20.53
C TYR A 599 -6.50 13.09 -21.75
N ARG A 600 -5.96 12.85 -22.95
CA ARG A 600 -6.80 12.73 -24.16
C ARG A 600 -7.76 11.55 -24.08
N ALA A 601 -7.26 10.39 -23.66
CA ALA A 601 -8.09 9.21 -23.46
C ALA A 601 -9.19 9.45 -22.42
N LEU A 602 -8.87 10.17 -21.34
CA LEU A 602 -9.81 10.55 -20.30
C LEU A 602 -10.92 11.47 -20.83
N ALA A 603 -10.54 12.51 -21.59
CA ALA A 603 -11.50 13.42 -22.23
C ALA A 603 -12.42 12.67 -23.21
N ASP A 604 -11.88 11.76 -24.01
CA ASP A 604 -12.65 10.96 -24.98
C ASP A 604 -13.62 10.00 -24.29
N ARG A 605 -13.18 9.36 -23.20
CA ARG A 605 -14.03 8.52 -22.33
C ARG A 605 -15.16 9.32 -21.69
N ALA A 606 -14.86 10.50 -21.16
CA ALA A 606 -15.87 11.39 -20.60
C ALA A 606 -16.90 11.84 -21.66
N ARG A 607 -16.45 12.12 -22.89
CA ARG A 607 -17.37 12.43 -24.01
C ARG A 607 -18.28 11.27 -24.37
N ALA A 608 -17.75 10.05 -24.34
CA ALA A 608 -18.48 8.84 -24.71
C ALA A 608 -19.58 8.47 -23.71
N LEU A 609 -19.57 9.02 -22.48
CA LEU A 609 -20.65 8.82 -21.52
C LEU A 609 -21.99 9.38 -22.05
N ALA A 610 -23.03 8.56 -21.94
CA ALA A 610 -24.39 8.97 -22.26
C ALA A 610 -24.82 10.12 -21.33
N THR A 611 -25.35 11.18 -21.90
CA THR A 611 -25.86 12.34 -21.14
C THR A 611 -27.29 12.12 -20.63
N GLU A 612 -27.99 11.13 -21.18
CA GLU A 612 -29.35 10.76 -20.80
C GLU A 612 -29.35 10.14 -19.40
N GLY A 613 -30.02 10.79 -18.45
CA GLY A 613 -30.14 10.31 -17.07
C GLY A 613 -29.12 10.88 -16.09
N LEU A 614 -28.16 11.69 -16.55
CA LEU A 614 -27.29 12.45 -15.66
C LEU A 614 -28.08 13.52 -14.89
N THR A 615 -27.75 13.69 -13.61
CA THR A 615 -28.19 14.85 -12.84
C THR A 615 -27.56 16.13 -13.40
N PRO A 616 -28.11 17.33 -13.11
CA PRO A 616 -27.46 18.59 -13.47
C PRO A 616 -26.03 18.69 -12.93
N GLU A 617 -25.77 18.18 -11.73
CA GLU A 617 -24.44 18.14 -11.14
C GLU A 617 -23.49 17.22 -11.92
N GLU A 618 -23.92 16.00 -12.26
CA GLU A 618 -23.13 15.05 -13.04
C GLU A 618 -22.83 15.58 -14.46
N ALA A 619 -23.81 16.26 -15.08
CA ALA A 619 -23.59 16.89 -16.38
C ALA A 619 -22.50 17.97 -16.32
N VAL A 620 -22.50 18.80 -15.27
CA VAL A 620 -21.44 19.80 -15.06
C VAL A 620 -20.10 19.13 -14.78
N THR A 621 -20.05 18.14 -13.89
CA THR A 621 -18.82 17.42 -13.57
C THR A 621 -18.21 16.76 -14.81
N ARG A 622 -19.04 16.14 -15.66
CA ARG A 622 -18.58 15.56 -16.93
C ARG A 622 -17.92 16.61 -17.83
N GLU A 623 -18.54 17.77 -18.01
CA GLU A 623 -17.97 18.85 -18.83
C GLU A 623 -16.69 19.43 -18.21
N VAL A 624 -16.60 19.53 -16.88
CA VAL A 624 -15.38 19.93 -16.17
C VAL A 624 -14.25 18.92 -16.42
N VAL A 625 -14.55 17.60 -16.37
CA VAL A 625 -13.55 16.56 -16.65
C VAL A 625 -13.03 16.66 -18.07
N ILE A 626 -13.92 16.83 -19.06
CA ILE A 626 -13.53 17.02 -20.46
C ILE A 626 -12.63 18.25 -20.58
N ALA A 627 -13.10 19.41 -20.12
CA ALA A 627 -12.38 20.67 -20.27
C ALA A 627 -11.00 20.63 -19.58
N ALA A 628 -10.93 20.16 -18.33
CA ALA A 628 -9.68 20.10 -17.58
C ALA A 628 -8.67 19.12 -18.20
N ALA A 629 -9.12 17.95 -18.65
CA ALA A 629 -8.25 16.99 -19.31
C ALA A 629 -7.72 17.54 -20.66
N GLU A 630 -8.55 18.25 -21.42
CA GLU A 630 -8.11 18.91 -22.65
C GLU A 630 -7.10 20.03 -22.41
N VAL A 631 -7.34 20.86 -21.40
CA VAL A 631 -6.41 21.93 -20.99
C VAL A 631 -5.03 21.36 -20.72
N GLU A 632 -4.94 20.29 -19.93
CA GLU A 632 -3.65 19.65 -19.61
C GLU A 632 -3.01 18.96 -20.83
N ALA A 633 -3.81 18.28 -21.66
CA ALA A 633 -3.32 17.70 -22.91
C ALA A 633 -2.79 18.76 -23.90
N ASP A 634 -3.41 19.94 -23.95
CA ASP A 634 -3.00 21.07 -24.77
C ASP A 634 -1.74 21.75 -24.20
N ARG A 635 -1.61 21.90 -22.88
CA ARG A 635 -0.39 22.39 -22.22
C ARG A 635 0.81 21.49 -22.51
N LEU A 636 0.67 20.19 -22.26
CA LEU A 636 1.69 19.18 -22.57
C LEU A 636 2.01 19.16 -24.08
N GLY A 637 0.99 19.30 -24.93
CA GLY A 637 1.17 19.36 -26.37
C GLY A 637 1.88 20.61 -26.88
N ALA A 638 1.62 21.76 -26.24
CA ALA A 638 2.26 23.03 -26.55
C ALA A 638 3.74 23.03 -26.15
N ARG A 639 4.14 22.18 -25.21
CA ARG A 639 5.52 22.06 -24.68
C ARG A 639 6.02 23.40 -24.13
N SER A 640 5.14 24.10 -23.42
CA SER A 640 5.46 25.37 -22.77
C SER A 640 6.57 25.21 -21.73
N ALA A 641 6.55 24.12 -20.97
CA ALA A 641 7.58 23.79 -19.96
C ALA A 641 8.98 23.61 -20.57
N ASP A 642 9.09 23.14 -21.81
CA ASP A 642 10.38 23.01 -22.50
C ASP A 642 10.97 24.37 -22.88
N LEU A 643 10.11 25.37 -23.08
CA LEU A 643 10.48 26.75 -23.40
C LEU A 643 10.57 27.62 -22.13
N GLY A 644 10.07 27.12 -20.99
CA GLY A 644 10.05 27.81 -19.70
C GLY A 644 11.41 27.76 -19.02
N VAL A 645 12.26 28.74 -19.31
CA VAL A 645 13.63 28.82 -18.78
C VAL A 645 13.89 30.07 -17.91
N SER A 646 12.93 30.98 -17.78
CA SER A 646 13.06 32.25 -17.04
C SER A 646 12.36 32.22 -15.68
N ASP A 647 12.45 33.32 -14.93
CA ASP A 647 11.79 33.62 -13.63
C ASP A 647 10.25 33.69 -13.65
N GLY A 648 9.61 33.16 -14.70
CA GLY A 648 8.16 33.07 -14.79
C GLY A 648 7.61 31.85 -14.03
N LEU A 649 6.33 31.92 -13.65
CA LEU A 649 5.59 30.89 -12.91
C LEU A 649 5.49 29.51 -13.61
N THR A 650 6.03 29.38 -14.82
CA THR A 650 5.86 28.20 -15.69
C THR A 650 7.16 27.41 -15.92
N ALA A 651 8.30 27.84 -15.38
CA ALA A 651 9.57 27.13 -15.50
C ALA A 651 9.68 26.02 -14.46
N PRO A 652 9.78 24.72 -14.84
CA PRO A 652 9.75 23.61 -13.88
C PRO A 652 10.86 23.68 -12.81
N ALA A 653 12.08 24.08 -13.23
CA ALA A 653 13.21 24.25 -12.31
C ALA A 653 12.91 25.29 -11.22
N LEU A 654 12.32 26.44 -11.58
CA LEU A 654 12.05 27.51 -10.61
C LEU A 654 10.78 27.26 -9.80
N GLY A 655 9.82 26.51 -10.35
CA GLY A 655 8.64 26.05 -9.63
C GLY A 655 9.00 25.32 -8.33
N LEU A 656 10.08 24.54 -8.31
CA LEU A 656 10.56 23.89 -7.09
C LEU A 656 10.95 24.89 -6.00
N LEU A 657 11.70 25.94 -6.35
CA LEU A 657 12.12 26.99 -5.41
C LEU A 657 10.95 27.82 -4.90
N MET A 658 9.89 27.94 -5.71
CA MET A 658 8.70 28.70 -5.35
C MET A 658 7.70 27.90 -4.50
N TYR A 659 7.43 26.63 -4.83
CA TYR A 659 6.34 25.87 -4.19
C TYR A 659 6.78 25.09 -2.96
N LEU A 660 7.99 24.52 -2.94
CA LEU A 660 8.47 23.74 -1.78
C LEU A 660 8.49 24.53 -0.46
N PRO A 661 8.82 25.84 -0.41
CA PRO A 661 8.81 26.60 0.84
C PRO A 661 7.43 26.76 1.48
N TYR A 662 6.34 26.69 0.69
CA TYR A 662 4.97 26.87 1.18
C TYR A 662 4.35 25.59 1.77
N TYR A 663 5.11 24.51 1.81
CA TYR A 663 4.66 23.23 2.31
C TYR A 663 4.76 23.16 3.85
N ALA A 664 3.66 22.82 4.51
CA ALA A 664 3.65 22.58 5.95
C ALA A 664 4.36 21.24 6.27
N LEU A 665 5.43 21.31 7.07
CA LEU A 665 6.15 20.16 7.60
C LEU A 665 5.71 19.89 9.04
N ASP A 666 4.43 19.57 9.20
CA ASP A 666 3.72 19.42 10.47
C ASP A 666 3.65 17.97 10.99
N ASP A 667 4.05 16.99 10.18
CA ASP A 667 4.21 15.59 10.59
C ASP A 667 5.50 14.95 10.03
N GLU A 668 5.86 13.79 10.59
CA GLU A 668 7.10 13.08 10.24
C GLU A 668 7.13 12.62 8.78
N LYS A 669 6.00 12.16 8.22
CA LYS A 669 5.92 11.71 6.83
C LYS A 669 6.22 12.86 5.88
N LYS A 670 5.61 14.03 6.13
CA LYS A 670 5.84 15.24 5.33
C LYS A 670 7.27 15.76 5.45
N ALA A 671 7.83 15.77 6.68
CA ALA A 671 9.21 16.18 6.92
C ALA A 671 10.23 15.25 6.24
N ARG A 672 10.09 13.93 6.36
CA ARG A 672 10.95 12.97 5.65
C ARG A 672 10.76 13.04 4.14
N GLY A 673 9.52 13.19 3.68
CA GLY A 673 9.20 13.37 2.27
C GLY A 673 9.84 14.63 1.66
N TYR A 674 9.94 15.70 2.44
CA TYR A 674 10.68 16.90 2.04
C TYR A 674 12.17 16.61 1.80
N LEU A 675 12.83 15.86 2.69
CA LEU A 675 14.23 15.46 2.51
C LEU A 675 14.39 14.56 1.27
N ALA A 676 13.47 13.62 1.05
CA ALA A 676 13.47 12.78 -0.15
C ALA A 676 13.36 13.62 -1.45
N ARG A 677 12.52 14.65 -1.44
CA ARG A 677 12.40 15.59 -2.56
C ARG A 677 13.67 16.39 -2.80
N LEU A 678 14.32 16.90 -1.75
CA LEU A 678 15.62 17.59 -1.89
C LEU A 678 16.67 16.66 -2.53
N ALA A 679 16.72 15.40 -2.12
CA ALA A 679 17.60 14.40 -2.71
C ALA A 679 17.25 14.11 -4.19
N ALA A 680 15.97 14.22 -4.57
CA ALA A 680 15.48 14.00 -5.92
C ALA A 680 15.60 15.22 -6.87
N ILE A 681 15.99 16.41 -6.39
CA ILE A 681 16.15 17.60 -7.25
C ILE A 681 17.21 17.38 -8.34
N GLU A 682 18.27 16.64 -8.01
CA GLU A 682 19.35 16.37 -8.96
C GLU A 682 18.90 15.58 -10.19
N PRO A 683 18.31 14.37 -10.05
CA PRO A 683 17.80 13.65 -11.21
C PRO A 683 16.67 14.41 -11.92
N PHE A 684 15.81 15.12 -11.18
CA PHE A 684 14.75 15.95 -11.78
C PHE A 684 15.30 17.01 -12.75
N LEU A 685 16.32 17.78 -12.33
CA LEU A 685 16.90 18.82 -13.18
C LEU A 685 17.74 18.23 -14.32
N ALA A 686 18.35 17.05 -14.12
CA ALA A 686 19.06 16.34 -15.17
C ALA A 686 18.10 15.90 -16.30
N ASP A 687 16.99 15.25 -15.94
CA ASP A 687 15.94 14.82 -16.88
C ASP A 687 15.31 16.02 -17.61
N LEU A 688 15.06 17.12 -16.90
CA LEU A 688 14.56 18.36 -17.49
C LEU A 688 15.53 18.94 -18.53
N ALA A 689 16.83 19.02 -18.20
CA ALA A 689 17.85 19.52 -19.12
C ALA A 689 17.97 18.62 -20.37
N GLU A 690 17.89 17.30 -20.20
CA GLU A 690 17.88 16.35 -21.33
C GLU A 690 16.65 16.57 -22.23
N ARG A 691 15.44 16.65 -21.63
CA ARG A 691 14.21 16.96 -22.38
C ARG A 691 14.31 18.29 -23.13
N GLN A 692 14.92 19.30 -22.53
CA GLN A 692 15.15 20.60 -23.17
C GLN A 692 16.17 20.51 -24.30
N ARG A 693 17.28 19.75 -24.18
CA ARG A 693 18.22 19.53 -25.29
C ARG A 693 17.56 18.91 -26.51
N GLU A 694 16.72 17.91 -26.31
CA GLU A 694 15.93 17.30 -27.37
C GLU A 694 15.01 18.34 -28.04
N SER A 695 14.38 19.21 -27.24
CA SER A 695 13.57 20.33 -27.72
C SER A 695 14.36 21.33 -28.57
N LEU A 696 15.57 21.69 -28.14
CA LEU A 696 16.47 22.55 -28.91
C LEU A 696 16.81 21.92 -30.27
N ALA A 697 17.08 20.61 -30.30
CA ALA A 697 17.38 19.87 -31.53
C ALA A 697 16.21 19.86 -32.53
N GLU A 698 14.97 19.96 -32.02
CA GLU A 698 13.75 20.08 -32.83
C GLU A 698 13.43 21.54 -33.25
N GLY A 699 14.25 22.52 -32.83
CA GLY A 699 14.03 23.94 -33.10
C GLY A 699 13.04 24.63 -32.15
N LEU A 700 12.67 23.98 -31.05
CA LEU A 700 11.89 24.58 -29.97
C LEU A 700 12.81 25.31 -29.01
N VAL A 701 13.27 26.48 -29.46
CA VAL A 701 14.25 27.31 -28.74
C VAL A 701 13.55 28.46 -28.00
N PRO A 702 13.83 28.71 -26.72
CA PRO A 702 13.31 29.89 -26.03
C PRO A 702 13.97 31.18 -26.56
N PRO A 703 13.40 32.36 -26.31
CA PRO A 703 14.09 33.63 -26.53
C PRO A 703 15.37 33.73 -25.68
N ALA A 704 16.47 34.19 -26.27
CA ALA A 704 17.77 34.27 -25.58
C ALA A 704 17.71 35.16 -24.31
N TYR A 705 16.91 36.22 -24.35
CA TYR A 705 16.76 37.09 -23.18
C TYR A 705 16.04 36.41 -22.00
N LEU A 706 15.12 35.47 -22.26
CA LEU A 706 14.47 34.69 -21.20
C LEU A 706 15.45 33.69 -20.58
N ALA A 707 16.34 33.10 -21.39
CA ALA A 707 17.43 32.26 -20.87
C ALA A 707 18.37 33.06 -19.96
N ARG A 708 18.75 34.29 -20.35
CA ARG A 708 19.53 35.20 -19.48
C ARG A 708 18.85 35.49 -18.15
N VAL A 709 17.56 35.79 -18.18
CA VAL A 709 16.78 36.04 -16.95
C VAL A 709 16.80 34.81 -16.03
N GLY A 710 16.67 33.60 -16.59
CA GLY A 710 16.79 32.35 -15.83
C GLY A 710 18.17 32.16 -15.21
N ILE A 711 19.23 32.42 -15.99
CA ILE A 711 20.63 32.37 -15.51
C ILE A 711 20.83 33.35 -14.35
N GLU A 712 20.40 34.61 -14.52
CA GLU A 712 20.52 35.65 -13.49
C GLU A 712 19.73 35.29 -12.21
N TYR A 713 18.55 34.68 -12.35
CA TYR A 713 17.78 34.20 -11.20
C TYR A 713 18.55 33.11 -10.44
N ILE A 714 19.05 32.09 -11.14
CA ILE A 714 19.79 30.99 -10.49
C ILE A 714 21.10 31.50 -9.89
N ASP A 715 21.78 32.44 -10.54
CA ASP A 715 22.99 33.07 -9.99
C ASP A 715 22.70 33.80 -8.67
N ARG A 716 21.57 34.52 -8.58
CA ARG A 716 21.14 35.15 -7.32
C ARG A 716 20.80 34.12 -6.24
N TYR A 717 20.08 33.06 -6.61
CA TYR A 717 19.75 31.96 -5.69
C TYR A 717 21.02 31.32 -5.11
N LEU A 718 21.97 30.95 -5.97
CA LEU A 718 23.24 30.33 -5.56
C LEU A 718 24.13 31.29 -4.74
N ALA A 719 24.03 32.60 -4.96
CA ALA A 719 24.76 33.60 -4.19
C ALA A 719 24.17 33.83 -2.78
N ALA A 720 22.93 33.42 -2.54
CA ALA A 720 22.16 33.70 -1.32
C ALA A 720 21.97 32.46 -0.42
N ALA A 721 23.01 31.63 -0.29
CA ALA A 721 22.92 30.35 0.45
C ALA A 721 22.49 30.49 1.93
N ASP A 722 22.76 31.63 2.58
CA ASP A 722 22.35 31.89 3.96
C ASP A 722 20.84 32.11 4.11
N THR A 723 20.18 32.60 3.06
CA THR A 723 18.74 32.88 2.99
C THR A 723 18.05 31.99 1.97
N ASP A 724 18.55 30.78 1.76
CA ASP A 724 17.99 29.82 0.81
C ASP A 724 16.52 29.53 1.15
N PRO A 725 15.56 29.75 0.22
CA PRO A 725 14.13 29.52 0.47
C PRO A 725 13.81 28.07 0.83
N LEU A 726 14.65 27.11 0.47
CA LEU A 726 14.50 25.69 0.81
C LEU A 726 15.06 25.34 2.21
N LYS A 727 15.64 26.29 2.95
CA LYS A 727 16.00 26.12 4.37
C LYS A 727 14.76 26.23 5.27
N VAL A 728 13.73 25.44 4.99
CA VAL A 728 12.48 25.38 5.77
C VAL A 728 12.70 24.63 7.08
N SER A 729 12.02 25.05 8.15
CA SER A 729 11.99 24.32 9.43
C SER A 729 10.78 23.40 9.52
N THR A 730 10.84 22.40 10.39
CA THR A 730 9.72 21.48 10.67
C THR A 730 9.24 21.64 12.11
N THR A 731 7.94 21.42 12.34
CA THR A 731 7.39 21.26 13.69
C THR A 731 7.31 19.79 14.12
N ALA A 732 7.60 18.86 13.21
CA ALA A 732 7.61 17.43 13.47
C ALA A 732 8.90 17.01 14.20
N ALA A 733 8.82 15.96 15.02
CA ALA A 733 9.95 15.46 15.80
C ALA A 733 10.85 14.53 14.96
N VAL A 734 11.52 15.07 13.94
CA VAL A 734 12.46 14.32 13.09
C VAL A 734 13.90 14.63 13.49
N GLU A 735 14.55 13.67 14.16
CA GLU A 735 15.94 13.83 14.61
C GLU A 735 16.89 14.11 13.44
N GLY A 736 17.67 15.19 13.56
CA GLY A 736 18.67 15.58 12.57
C GLY A 736 18.12 16.19 11.28
N PHE A 737 16.83 16.54 11.22
CA PHE A 737 16.19 17.09 10.01
C PHE A 737 16.96 18.27 9.42
N GLU A 738 17.27 19.30 10.22
CA GLU A 738 17.97 20.50 9.75
C GLU A 738 19.39 20.17 9.25
N THR A 739 20.05 19.20 9.90
CA THR A 739 21.40 18.76 9.50
C THR A 739 21.36 18.06 8.15
N GLU A 740 20.42 17.13 7.94
CA GLU A 740 20.29 16.43 6.66
C GLU A 740 19.77 17.36 5.56
N ARG A 741 18.83 18.25 5.86
CA ARG A 741 18.37 19.30 4.94
C ARG A 741 19.56 20.14 4.46
N ASP A 742 20.35 20.68 5.39
CA ASP A 742 21.49 21.54 5.05
C ASP A 742 22.57 20.78 4.27
N ARG A 743 22.79 19.50 4.59
CA ARG A 743 23.66 18.61 3.80
C ARG A 743 23.14 18.44 2.37
N LEU A 744 21.86 18.10 2.19
CA LEU A 744 21.25 17.92 0.88
C LEU A 744 21.27 19.21 0.06
N LEU A 745 21.03 20.37 0.68
CA LEU A 745 21.14 21.66 0.00
C LEU A 745 22.54 21.89 -0.56
N ALA A 746 23.57 21.68 0.27
CA ALA A 746 24.96 21.92 -0.10
C ALA A 746 25.52 20.86 -1.08
N GLU A 747 25.20 19.58 -0.90
CA GLU A 747 25.79 18.46 -1.64
C GLU A 747 24.99 18.08 -2.88
N VAL A 748 23.68 18.33 -2.91
CA VAL A 748 22.77 17.89 -3.98
C VAL A 748 22.15 19.08 -4.71
N VAL A 749 21.46 19.96 -4.00
CA VAL A 749 20.60 20.99 -4.62
C VAL A 749 21.41 22.11 -5.29
N HIS A 750 22.32 22.78 -4.57
CA HIS A 750 23.14 23.85 -5.15
C HIS A 750 23.98 23.37 -6.34
N PRO A 751 24.67 22.21 -6.27
CA PRO A 751 25.39 21.67 -7.42
C PRO A 751 24.48 21.35 -8.61
N ALA A 752 23.25 20.87 -8.39
CA ALA A 752 22.29 20.59 -9.46
C ALA A 752 21.84 21.87 -10.17
N TYR A 753 21.47 22.92 -9.42
CA TYR A 753 21.12 24.22 -10.00
C TYR A 753 22.30 24.88 -10.72
N ALA A 754 23.53 24.76 -10.20
CA ALA A 754 24.71 25.25 -10.88
C ALA A 754 24.89 24.60 -12.26
N ARG A 755 24.69 23.27 -12.35
CA ARG A 755 24.71 22.53 -13.63
C ARG A 755 23.59 22.97 -14.58
N TYR A 756 22.38 23.16 -14.06
CA TYR A 756 21.26 23.64 -14.87
C TYR A 756 21.48 25.07 -15.39
N ARG A 757 22.03 25.97 -14.56
CA ARG A 757 22.47 27.32 -14.96
C ARG A 757 23.54 27.31 -16.03
N ASP A 758 24.53 26.41 -15.90
CA ASP A 758 25.57 26.23 -16.92
C ASP A 758 24.98 25.71 -18.23
N PHE A 759 24.05 24.77 -18.19
CA PHE A 759 23.28 24.33 -19.36
C PHE A 759 22.53 25.49 -20.05
N LEU A 760 21.82 26.33 -19.28
CA LEU A 760 21.12 27.49 -19.85
C LEU A 760 22.10 28.46 -20.53
N ARG A 761 23.26 28.73 -19.92
CA ARG A 761 24.27 29.65 -20.45
C ARG A 761 25.01 29.11 -21.66
N ASP A 762 25.41 27.85 -21.61
CA ASP A 762 26.36 27.27 -22.56
C ASP A 762 25.65 26.59 -23.75
N GLU A 763 24.41 26.13 -23.56
CA GLU A 763 23.64 25.41 -24.58
C GLU A 763 22.37 26.17 -25.03
N VAL A 764 21.60 26.80 -24.12
CA VAL A 764 20.29 27.40 -24.45
C VAL A 764 20.41 28.84 -24.96
N GLU A 765 21.07 29.72 -24.21
CA GLU A 765 21.21 31.14 -24.55
C GLU A 765 21.85 31.36 -25.94
N PRO A 766 22.94 30.65 -26.33
CA PRO A 766 23.62 30.91 -27.59
C PRO A 766 22.78 30.61 -28.83
N VAL A 767 21.82 29.68 -28.71
CA VAL A 767 20.89 29.30 -29.79
C VAL A 767 19.51 29.94 -29.62
N GLY A 768 19.31 30.74 -28.58
CA GLY A 768 18.05 31.37 -28.25
C GLY A 768 17.58 32.35 -29.32
N ARG A 769 16.26 32.48 -29.48
CA ARG A 769 15.67 33.37 -30.49
C ARG A 769 15.96 34.84 -30.18
N PRO A 770 16.10 35.69 -31.20
CA PRO A 770 16.35 37.12 -31.00
C PRO A 770 15.12 37.83 -30.43
N GLU A 771 15.35 38.97 -29.79
CA GLU A 771 14.29 39.83 -29.21
C GLU A 771 13.29 40.34 -30.26
N THR A 772 13.65 40.31 -31.55
CA THR A 772 12.74 40.66 -32.66
C THR A 772 11.74 39.56 -33.00
N ALA A 773 11.90 38.35 -32.46
CA ALA A 773 11.02 37.19 -32.69
C ALA A 773 10.68 36.44 -31.39
N PRO A 774 10.16 37.11 -30.34
CA PRO A 774 10.03 36.52 -29.01
C PRO A 774 8.81 35.58 -28.89
N GLY A 775 7.77 35.82 -29.70
CA GLY A 775 6.50 35.09 -29.62
C GLY A 775 6.65 33.61 -30.02
N ILE A 776 5.90 32.74 -29.35
CA ILE A 776 5.88 31.29 -29.63
C ILE A 776 5.51 30.96 -31.09
N SER A 777 4.82 31.86 -31.80
CA SER A 777 4.53 31.72 -33.23
C SER A 777 5.76 31.52 -34.13
N HIS A 778 6.96 31.88 -33.66
CA HIS A 778 8.21 31.73 -34.41
C HIS A 778 8.93 30.38 -34.18
N VAL A 779 8.40 29.49 -33.34
CA VAL A 779 8.91 28.10 -33.26
C VAL A 779 8.17 27.18 -34.24
N PRO A 780 8.69 25.98 -34.55
CA PRO A 780 7.97 24.99 -35.36
C PRO A 780 6.58 24.66 -34.79
N GLY A 781 5.54 24.82 -35.62
CA GLY A 781 4.13 24.67 -35.21
C GLY A 781 3.63 25.73 -34.24
N GLY A 782 4.28 26.90 -34.19
CA GLY A 782 4.03 27.92 -33.19
C GLY A 782 2.61 28.49 -33.17
N ALA A 783 1.96 28.58 -34.33
CA ALA A 783 0.57 29.05 -34.43
C ALA A 783 -0.40 28.05 -33.79
N GLU A 784 -0.22 26.76 -34.07
CA GLU A 784 -1.03 25.67 -33.50
C GLU A 784 -0.80 25.54 -31.99
N ARG A 785 0.46 25.66 -31.55
CA ARG A 785 0.82 25.66 -30.12
C ARG A 785 0.18 26.85 -29.40
N TYR A 786 0.20 28.04 -29.99
CA TYR A 786 -0.41 29.21 -29.37
C TYR A 786 -1.94 29.10 -29.32
N ALA A 787 -2.57 28.54 -30.35
CA ALA A 787 -4.01 28.27 -30.33
C ALA A 787 -4.40 27.28 -29.22
N ALA A 788 -3.58 26.23 -29.00
CA ALA A 788 -3.76 25.31 -27.89
C ALA A 788 -3.64 26.00 -26.53
N LEU A 789 -2.63 26.86 -26.35
CA LEU A 789 -2.47 27.65 -25.14
C LEU A 789 -3.62 28.65 -24.93
N ILE A 790 -4.18 29.24 -25.99
CA ILE A 790 -5.37 30.10 -25.85
C ILE A 790 -6.55 29.30 -25.32
N ARG A 791 -6.81 28.08 -25.84
CA ARG A 791 -7.86 27.23 -25.29
C ARG A 791 -7.58 26.87 -23.83
N ALA A 792 -6.34 26.45 -23.53
CA ALA A 792 -5.93 26.07 -22.18
C ALA A 792 -6.11 27.20 -21.15
N GLU A 793 -5.73 28.43 -21.52
CA GLU A 793 -5.71 29.57 -20.58
C GLU A 793 -7.01 30.41 -20.59
N THR A 794 -7.80 30.34 -21.67
CA THR A 794 -9.05 31.13 -21.77
C THR A 794 -10.30 30.29 -21.71
N THR A 795 -10.20 28.97 -21.87
CA THR A 795 -11.35 28.05 -22.02
C THR A 795 -12.28 28.43 -23.18
N THR A 796 -11.77 29.13 -24.19
CA THR A 796 -12.53 29.56 -25.37
C THR A 796 -11.87 29.13 -26.67
N GLU A 797 -12.68 28.96 -27.72
CA GLU A 797 -12.23 28.69 -29.10
C GLU A 797 -11.85 29.96 -29.88
N ARG A 798 -11.66 31.10 -29.20
CA ARG A 798 -11.37 32.36 -29.88
C ARG A 798 -9.98 32.35 -30.48
N THR A 799 -9.85 32.90 -31.68
CA THR A 799 -8.56 33.02 -32.35
C THR A 799 -7.72 34.13 -31.72
N ALA A 800 -6.39 34.04 -31.88
CA ALA A 800 -5.46 35.09 -31.45
C ALA A 800 -5.82 36.46 -32.04
N GLN A 801 -6.30 36.50 -33.29
CA GLN A 801 -6.69 37.74 -33.97
C GLN A 801 -7.93 38.37 -33.32
N GLU A 802 -8.97 37.58 -33.05
CA GLU A 802 -10.19 38.09 -32.41
C GLU A 802 -9.91 38.62 -31.00
N LEU A 803 -9.05 37.93 -30.24
CA LEU A 803 -8.61 38.38 -28.92
C LEU A 803 -7.81 39.68 -29.02
N HIS A 804 -6.91 39.79 -30.02
CA HIS A 804 -6.14 41.01 -30.26
C HIS A 804 -7.04 42.21 -30.59
N GLU A 805 -7.98 42.05 -31.52
CA GLU A 805 -8.94 43.10 -31.89
C GLU A 805 -9.83 43.51 -30.72
N THR A 806 -10.23 42.53 -29.89
CA THR A 806 -10.97 42.81 -28.65
C THR A 806 -10.15 43.66 -27.69
N GLY A 807 -8.86 43.32 -27.51
CA GLY A 807 -7.94 44.10 -26.69
C GLY A 807 -7.82 45.55 -27.18
N LEU A 808 -7.63 45.76 -28.48
CA LEU A 808 -7.57 47.11 -29.07
C LEU A 808 -8.88 47.90 -28.85
N ALA A 809 -10.04 47.26 -29.02
CA ALA A 809 -11.32 47.89 -28.77
C ALA A 809 -11.51 48.28 -27.29
N LEU A 810 -11.08 47.43 -26.36
CA LEU A 810 -11.11 47.72 -24.92
C LEU A 810 -10.18 48.88 -24.56
N ILE A 811 -8.94 48.91 -25.08
CA ILE A 811 -8.01 50.02 -24.89
C ILE A 811 -8.62 51.34 -25.39
N GLY A 812 -9.31 51.32 -26.53
CA GLY A 812 -10.03 52.48 -27.05
C GLY A 812 -11.14 52.99 -26.12
N LYS A 813 -11.87 52.10 -25.45
CA LYS A 813 -12.89 52.48 -24.46
C LYS A 813 -12.26 53.06 -23.18
N LEU A 814 -11.24 52.38 -22.64
CA LEU A 814 -10.51 52.82 -21.45
C LEU A 814 -9.86 54.19 -21.66
N ALA A 815 -9.41 54.49 -22.87
CA ALA A 815 -8.89 55.82 -23.22
C ALA A 815 -9.91 56.93 -22.91
N GLU A 816 -11.19 56.76 -23.23
CA GLU A 816 -12.21 57.78 -22.92
C GLU A 816 -12.44 57.94 -21.41
N GLU A 817 -12.44 56.84 -20.65
CA GLU A 817 -12.54 56.88 -19.19
C GLU A 817 -11.34 57.62 -18.57
N TYR A 818 -10.13 57.35 -19.06
CA TYR A 818 -8.94 58.09 -18.63
C TYR A 818 -9.02 59.58 -18.96
N ARG A 819 -9.57 59.97 -20.12
CA ARG A 819 -9.76 61.40 -20.44
C ARG A 819 -10.76 62.07 -19.50
N GLU A 820 -11.86 61.40 -19.19
CA GLU A 820 -12.87 61.93 -18.26
C GLU A 820 -12.28 62.10 -16.84
N LEU A 821 -11.59 61.07 -16.33
CA LEU A 821 -10.96 61.12 -15.01
C LEU A 821 -9.79 62.11 -14.98
N GLY A 822 -8.97 62.13 -16.03
CA GLY A 822 -7.87 63.09 -16.19
C GLY A 822 -8.36 64.53 -16.17
N ALA A 823 -9.47 64.84 -16.83
CA ALA A 823 -10.06 66.18 -16.81
C ALA A 823 -10.48 66.59 -15.38
N LYS A 824 -11.07 65.66 -14.62
CA LYS A 824 -11.52 65.90 -13.25
C LYS A 824 -10.37 66.03 -12.25
N VAL A 825 -9.37 65.14 -12.34
CA VAL A 825 -8.32 64.99 -11.33
C VAL A 825 -7.08 65.83 -11.66
N PHE A 826 -6.67 65.84 -12.93
CA PHE A 826 -5.44 66.50 -13.38
C PHE A 826 -5.67 67.77 -14.20
N GLY A 827 -6.93 68.04 -14.59
CA GLY A 827 -7.30 69.20 -15.40
C GLY A 827 -6.94 69.08 -16.89
N THR A 828 -6.67 67.86 -17.38
CA THR A 828 -6.23 67.60 -18.76
C THR A 828 -6.90 66.36 -19.34
N THR A 829 -7.21 66.37 -20.63
CA THR A 829 -7.70 65.20 -21.38
C THR A 829 -6.60 64.54 -22.21
N GLU A 830 -5.39 65.07 -22.17
CA GLU A 830 -4.27 64.53 -22.94
C GLU A 830 -3.70 63.29 -22.25
N LEU A 831 -3.91 62.11 -22.85
CA LEU A 831 -3.50 60.82 -22.26
C LEU A 831 -2.00 60.75 -21.96
N GLY A 832 -1.17 61.34 -22.82
CA GLY A 832 0.27 61.40 -22.58
C GLY A 832 0.61 62.14 -21.28
N GLU A 833 -0.06 63.26 -21.02
CA GLU A 833 0.13 64.03 -19.79
C GLU A 833 -0.43 63.29 -18.57
N ILE A 834 -1.61 62.69 -18.69
CA ILE A 834 -2.23 61.89 -17.62
C ILE A 834 -1.31 60.74 -17.22
N PHE A 835 -0.83 59.95 -18.17
CA PHE A 835 0.04 58.80 -17.90
C PHE A 835 1.40 59.23 -17.36
N GLU A 836 1.94 60.36 -17.82
CA GLU A 836 3.19 60.88 -17.25
C GLU A 836 3.01 61.26 -15.78
N ARG A 837 1.93 61.99 -15.43
CA ARG A 837 1.64 62.30 -14.02
C ARG A 837 1.48 61.04 -13.17
N LEU A 838 0.76 60.02 -13.65
CA LEU A 838 0.64 58.74 -12.94
C LEU A 838 2.01 58.06 -12.72
N ARG A 839 2.93 58.19 -13.68
CA ARG A 839 4.30 57.61 -13.61
C ARG A 839 5.29 58.42 -12.77
N THR A 840 5.13 59.72 -12.61
CA THR A 840 6.18 60.56 -12.02
C THR A 840 5.77 61.33 -10.78
N ASP A 841 4.47 61.50 -10.49
CA ASP A 841 4.03 62.28 -9.32
C ASP A 841 4.42 61.57 -8.02
N PRO A 842 5.29 62.16 -7.17
CA PRO A 842 5.69 61.57 -5.91
C PRO A 842 4.53 61.39 -4.92
N ALA A 843 3.46 62.19 -5.03
CA ALA A 843 2.26 62.04 -4.19
C ALA A 843 1.49 60.75 -4.48
N LEU A 844 1.75 60.12 -5.63
CA LEU A 844 1.16 58.86 -6.05
C LEU A 844 2.05 57.66 -5.71
N ARG A 845 3.04 57.82 -4.83
CA ARG A 845 3.93 56.76 -4.36
C ARG A 845 3.69 56.45 -2.89
N TRP A 846 4.10 55.26 -2.47
CA TRP A 846 4.13 54.90 -1.06
C TRP A 846 5.31 55.58 -0.37
N ARG A 847 5.20 55.80 0.94
CA ARG A 847 6.32 56.24 1.75
C ARG A 847 7.26 55.09 2.10
N ASP A 848 6.68 53.93 2.42
CA ASP A 848 7.37 52.72 2.84
C ASP A 848 6.47 51.49 2.66
N GLY A 849 7.04 50.30 2.88
CA GLY A 849 6.31 49.04 2.77
C GLY A 849 5.19 48.86 3.78
N GLU A 850 5.28 49.47 4.97
CA GLU A 850 4.23 49.34 6.00
C GLU A 850 2.98 50.16 5.62
N GLU A 851 3.17 51.34 5.02
CA GLU A 851 2.04 52.10 4.47
C GLU A 851 1.30 51.30 3.39
N LEU A 852 2.04 50.59 2.52
CA LEU A 852 1.47 49.73 1.48
C LEU A 852 0.66 48.57 2.10
N LEU A 853 1.25 47.84 3.05
CA LEU A 853 0.58 46.72 3.73
C LEU A 853 -0.65 47.18 4.52
N SER A 854 -0.54 48.29 5.26
CA SER A 854 -1.69 48.86 5.99
C SER A 854 -2.82 49.24 5.03
N ALA A 855 -2.51 49.87 3.90
CA ALA A 855 -3.52 50.24 2.92
C ALA A 855 -4.21 49.02 2.28
N ALA A 856 -3.46 47.94 2.04
CA ALA A 856 -4.03 46.69 1.56
C ALA A 856 -4.98 46.05 2.59
N ARG A 857 -4.57 45.98 3.87
CA ARG A 857 -5.43 45.49 4.97
C ARG A 857 -6.72 46.31 5.07
N ASP A 858 -6.61 47.63 5.00
CA ASP A 858 -7.76 48.53 5.06
C ASP A 858 -8.70 48.35 3.86
N ALA A 859 -8.15 48.15 2.65
CA ALA A 859 -8.95 47.91 1.45
C ALA A 859 -9.74 46.60 1.55
N ILE A 860 -9.06 45.51 1.92
CA ILE A 860 -9.67 44.18 2.10
C ILE A 860 -10.75 44.23 3.19
N ALA A 861 -10.46 44.81 4.36
CA ALA A 861 -11.44 44.91 5.44
C ALA A 861 -12.70 45.70 5.03
N ARG A 862 -12.55 46.74 4.20
CA ARG A 862 -13.70 47.47 3.64
C ARG A 862 -14.47 46.62 2.65
N ALA A 863 -13.82 45.87 1.77
CA ALA A 863 -14.49 44.98 0.84
C ALA A 863 -15.30 43.89 1.58
N GLU A 864 -14.68 43.23 2.56
CA GLU A 864 -15.30 42.23 3.43
C GLU A 864 -16.54 42.76 4.16
N ALA A 865 -16.49 44.00 4.68
CA ALA A 865 -17.61 44.61 5.39
C ALA A 865 -18.85 44.85 4.50
N VAL A 866 -18.67 45.00 3.19
CA VAL A 866 -19.76 45.27 2.24
C VAL A 866 -20.16 44.02 1.45
N ALA A 867 -19.31 42.99 1.40
CA ALA A 867 -19.54 41.74 0.68
C ALA A 867 -20.90 41.07 1.00
N PRO A 868 -21.40 41.02 2.25
CA PRO A 868 -22.73 40.45 2.55
C PRO A 868 -23.91 41.14 1.85
N ARG A 869 -23.73 42.35 1.32
CA ARG A 869 -24.77 43.05 0.53
C ARG A 869 -24.87 42.55 -0.90
N TRP A 870 -23.83 41.90 -1.40
CA TRP A 870 -23.70 41.48 -2.81
C TRP A 870 -23.61 39.96 -2.97
N PHE A 871 -23.10 39.26 -1.96
CA PHE A 871 -22.94 37.80 -1.98
C PHE A 871 -23.77 37.16 -0.86
N SER A 872 -24.60 36.18 -1.23
CA SER A 872 -25.44 35.42 -0.29
C SER A 872 -24.65 34.39 0.52
N ARG A 873 -23.41 34.10 0.12
CA ARG A 873 -22.45 33.24 0.82
C ARG A 873 -21.13 33.96 0.93
N ILE A 874 -20.61 34.07 2.15
CA ILE A 874 -19.32 34.71 2.46
C ILE A 874 -18.43 33.63 3.08
N PRO A 875 -17.17 33.48 2.62
CA PRO A 875 -16.21 32.60 3.26
C PRO A 875 -16.06 32.93 4.76
N ALA A 876 -15.93 31.89 5.60
CA ALA A 876 -15.72 32.09 7.03
C ALA A 876 -14.29 32.57 7.34
N GLU A 877 -13.33 32.16 6.51
CA GLU A 877 -11.94 32.58 6.59
C GLU A 877 -11.76 34.00 6.07
N LYS A 878 -10.91 34.75 6.75
CA LYS A 878 -10.51 36.10 6.33
C LYS A 878 -9.24 36.03 5.51
N CYS A 879 -9.10 36.98 4.58
CA CYS A 879 -7.87 37.10 3.81
C CYS A 879 -6.77 37.72 4.68
N GLU A 880 -5.64 37.04 4.81
CA GLU A 880 -4.46 37.59 5.46
C GLU A 880 -3.66 38.49 4.51
N VAL A 881 -2.89 39.43 5.06
CA VAL A 881 -2.02 40.33 4.28
C VAL A 881 -0.59 40.25 4.79
N ALA A 882 0.31 39.83 3.91
CA ALA A 882 1.73 39.65 4.21
C ALA A 882 2.62 40.33 3.15
N PRO A 883 3.87 40.69 3.49
CA PRO A 883 4.85 41.09 2.48
C PRO A 883 5.28 39.87 1.66
N VAL A 884 5.53 40.07 0.36
CA VAL A 884 6.22 39.06 -0.48
C VAL A 884 7.57 38.71 0.18
N PRO A 885 7.95 37.41 0.28
CA PRO A 885 9.23 37.01 0.85
C PRO A 885 10.42 37.70 0.19
N GLU A 886 11.44 38.04 0.97
CA GLU A 886 12.59 38.84 0.51
C GLU A 886 13.32 38.20 -0.68
N ALA A 887 13.42 36.86 -0.69
CA ALA A 887 14.04 36.10 -1.77
C ALA A 887 13.35 36.32 -3.14
N ASP A 888 12.04 36.58 -3.13
CA ASP A 888 11.24 36.78 -4.34
C ASP A 888 10.98 38.26 -4.65
N ALA A 889 11.09 39.14 -3.65
CA ALA A 889 10.54 40.49 -3.73
C ALA A 889 11.17 41.36 -4.83
N ALA A 890 12.45 41.16 -5.14
CA ALA A 890 13.16 41.94 -6.16
C ALA A 890 12.76 41.60 -7.61
N SER A 891 12.41 40.34 -7.89
CA SER A 891 11.96 39.86 -9.20
C SER A 891 10.45 39.58 -9.27
N GLY A 892 9.77 39.62 -8.14
CA GLY A 892 8.36 39.23 -8.00
C GLY A 892 7.37 40.28 -8.52
N THR A 893 6.13 39.84 -8.69
CA THR A 893 5.01 40.66 -9.17
C THR A 893 4.61 41.75 -8.16
N ILE A 894 3.61 42.57 -8.51
CA ILE A 894 3.11 43.64 -7.61
C ILE A 894 2.46 43.04 -6.35
N ALA A 895 1.71 41.95 -6.53
CA ALA A 895 1.10 41.16 -5.48
C ALA A 895 0.68 39.80 -6.05
N TYR A 896 0.42 38.83 -5.19
CA TYR A 896 -0.25 37.57 -5.54
C TYR A 896 -1.08 37.06 -4.37
N TYR A 897 -2.04 36.19 -4.66
CA TYR A 897 -2.84 35.50 -3.64
C TYR A 897 -2.47 34.03 -3.61
N LEU A 898 -2.15 33.53 -2.43
CA LEU A 898 -1.99 32.10 -2.18
C LEU A 898 -3.26 31.58 -1.53
N GLN A 899 -3.90 30.60 -2.16
CA GLN A 899 -5.12 30.00 -1.64
C GLN A 899 -4.89 29.24 -0.32
N PRO A 900 -5.91 29.14 0.55
CA PRO A 900 -5.83 28.31 1.75
C PRO A 900 -5.60 26.84 1.39
N SER A 901 -4.99 26.09 2.29
CA SER A 901 -4.94 24.63 2.17
C SER A 901 -6.31 24.02 2.50
N LEU A 902 -6.63 22.88 1.91
CA LEU A 902 -7.93 22.21 2.10
C LEU A 902 -8.06 21.58 3.49
N ASP A 903 -6.95 21.30 4.17
CA ASP A 903 -6.89 20.84 5.56
C ASP A 903 -6.93 21.98 6.59
N GLY A 904 -6.95 23.24 6.14
CA GLY A 904 -6.99 24.42 7.01
C GLY A 904 -5.67 24.76 7.72
N THR A 905 -4.57 24.07 7.41
CA THR A 905 -3.25 24.34 8.00
C THR A 905 -2.62 25.66 7.53
N ARG A 906 -3.02 26.17 6.35
CA ARG A 906 -2.55 27.44 5.79
C ARG A 906 -3.73 28.33 5.39
N PRO A 907 -3.78 29.60 5.83
CA PRO A 907 -4.85 30.53 5.45
C PRO A 907 -4.64 31.09 4.04
N GLY A 908 -5.73 31.61 3.45
CA GLY A 908 -5.67 32.41 2.24
C GLY A 908 -4.94 33.72 2.49
N THR A 909 -3.84 33.97 1.77
CA THR A 909 -2.96 35.12 2.02
C THR A 909 -2.73 35.94 0.77
N TYR A 910 -3.03 37.23 0.85
CA TYR A 910 -2.64 38.25 -0.12
C TYR A 910 -1.23 38.76 0.20
N TYR A 911 -0.28 38.43 -0.66
CA TYR A 911 1.11 38.87 -0.57
C TYR A 911 1.29 40.14 -1.38
N ALA A 912 1.65 41.24 -0.71
CA ALA A 912 1.93 42.52 -1.35
C ALA A 912 3.43 42.77 -1.42
N ASN A 913 3.94 43.13 -2.60
CA ASN A 913 5.37 43.32 -2.77
C ASN A 913 5.83 44.68 -2.25
N THR A 914 6.57 44.67 -1.14
CA THR A 914 7.08 45.86 -0.46
C THR A 914 8.48 46.29 -0.93
N PHE A 915 9.12 45.53 -1.82
CA PHE A 915 10.43 45.88 -2.37
C PHE A 915 10.33 47.17 -3.20
N GLU A 916 11.17 48.15 -2.84
CA GLU A 916 11.16 49.51 -3.41
C GLU A 916 9.74 50.13 -3.42
N ALA A 917 9.00 49.98 -2.32
CA ALA A 917 7.63 50.48 -2.17
C ALA A 917 7.49 51.96 -2.59
N GLU A 918 8.49 52.78 -2.33
CA GLU A 918 8.56 54.20 -2.71
C GLU A 918 8.57 54.46 -4.23
N LYS A 919 8.89 53.44 -5.03
CA LYS A 919 8.78 53.50 -6.49
C LYS A 919 7.45 52.97 -7.01
N ARG A 920 6.66 52.29 -6.16
CA ARG A 920 5.41 51.62 -6.56
C ARG A 920 4.23 52.60 -6.58
N PRO A 921 3.34 52.47 -7.58
CA PRO A 921 2.15 53.31 -7.68
C PRO A 921 1.16 53.00 -6.55
N ARG A 922 0.76 54.03 -5.80
CA ARG A 922 -0.26 53.93 -4.75
C ARG A 922 -1.68 53.84 -5.32
N PHE A 923 -1.94 54.48 -6.46
CA PHE A 923 -3.28 54.57 -7.03
C PHE A 923 -3.85 53.23 -7.54
N THR A 924 -3.03 52.19 -7.69
CA THR A 924 -3.47 50.86 -8.12
C THR A 924 -3.77 49.92 -6.95
N SER A 925 -3.39 50.23 -5.71
CA SER A 925 -3.41 49.22 -4.64
C SER A 925 -4.79 48.76 -4.23
N GLU A 926 -5.78 49.65 -4.21
CA GLU A 926 -7.15 49.26 -3.85
C GLU A 926 -7.72 48.28 -4.88
N ALA A 927 -7.49 48.55 -6.17
CA ALA A 927 -7.96 47.68 -7.25
C ALA A 927 -7.22 46.33 -7.32
N ILE A 928 -5.97 46.25 -6.82
CA ILE A 928 -5.21 44.99 -6.75
C ILE A 928 -5.59 44.19 -5.49
N ALA A 929 -6.00 44.87 -4.41
CA ALA A 929 -6.39 44.24 -3.15
C ALA A 929 -7.84 43.73 -3.13
N PHE A 930 -8.75 44.35 -3.92
CA PHE A 930 -10.10 43.84 -4.17
C PHE A 930 -10.06 42.62 -5.09
#